data_AF-A0A0F8F9V9-F1
#
_entry.id   AF-A0A0F8F9V9-F1
#
_cell.length_a   1.000
_cell.length_b   1.000
_cell.length_c   1.000
_cell.angle_alpha   90.00
_cell.angle_beta   90.00
_cell.angle_gamma   90.00
#
_symmetry.space_group_name_H-M   'P 1'
#
loop_
_entity.id
_entity.type
_entity.pdbx_description
1 polymer ?
#
loop_
_entity_poly.entity_id
_entity_poly.type
_entity_poly.pdbx_seq_one_letter_code
_entity_poly.pdbx_strand_id
1 'polypeptide(L)'
;MKNQTQTVVALLMFLIFSVSLFTGGCLEQSSGLSGENGTEQGEEMGNEIGNNRSSSTGNLKTEAVNLSGLEAGNSSLAGNYRLEALDIELKAPQYELPLQESDVTNYGEFSQKFLTDEAALEKLKENGFVVISNPYNPKEEDITVIYDRLGREGQLIFITSDTLLHLYHVQFDDSMSQVEQNELYDLLWELDKALLNASVEDYNRVSGEEKEAARRNAAYFAVALSLLQPEEEQIKEIKDPYGPEAGIYFDPAAKEKYQFEVPVFVKDEVKAELALIESHEGFEISPIFSYREDYSQYAPRGHYTRSEKLQNYFRAFMWHGRMSMLLKGKLIQAEDPEKESRIQTIQASLITSRLEDNPDLLQKWDRIYAITAFYVGVSDDLGPYEYMEAMETVFGSGSRNFNATTIGELKVELAGYRSPEIYGGTGSGTHEPILTAEQADELLEDTKGFRFMGQRFIPDSYIFFRLTGPYTKDYTGDQGQVPFTYRYSEYGNNRGFPRGLDAMALLGSERAVYWLDELNDSNYKNYSLRYGELDSEFSNFSAADWNRNLYWSWLYTLQPLMNDYGEGYPTFMQTDAWQDKELSTSLASWTELRHDTILYAKQSYGIEDSLPVFGDKTVGYVEPVPEHYNRLLALTRMTADGLEELDALDEDTGRNFESLERVLEKLIEISEKELENEELTEEDKLYIFKFGEIIRASVSVDEEARKTTLVADVHTEPNDELVLEEGTGYVDMVIVAYKVPDGRVFLAAGPVMSYYEFKQPMSDRLTDEKWREMLEENPPEKPEWSSTYIS
;
A
#
# COMPACT_ATOMS: atom_id res chain seq x y z
N MET A 1 5.04 6.84 -42.36
CA MET A 1 6.05 7.92 -42.16
C MET A 1 5.99 8.55 -40.77
N LYS A 2 4.85 9.05 -40.23
CA LYS A 2 4.78 9.34 -38.77
C LYS A 2 4.85 8.05 -37.93
N ASN A 3 3.98 7.07 -38.23
CA ASN A 3 3.90 5.76 -37.56
C ASN A 3 5.11 4.81 -37.80
N GLN A 4 6.25 5.33 -38.27
CA GLN A 4 7.53 4.58 -38.32
C GLN A 4 8.62 5.25 -37.47
N THR A 5 8.34 6.42 -36.88
CA THR A 5 9.28 7.11 -36.00
C THR A 5 9.09 6.65 -34.55
N GLN A 6 7.85 6.44 -34.10
CA GLN A 6 7.55 5.92 -32.75
C GLN A 6 8.16 4.52 -32.52
N THR A 7 8.01 3.60 -33.48
CA THR A 7 8.60 2.23 -33.39
C THR A 7 10.12 2.24 -33.24
N VAL A 8 10.82 3.22 -33.83
CA VAL A 8 12.28 3.34 -33.76
C VAL A 8 12.75 4.02 -32.47
N VAL A 9 11.89 4.78 -31.79
CA VAL A 9 12.18 5.32 -30.45
C VAL A 9 12.05 4.21 -29.40
N ALA A 10 11.00 3.38 -29.46
CA ALA A 10 10.86 2.20 -28.59
C ALA A 10 12.10 1.28 -28.65
N LEU A 11 12.57 0.98 -29.87
CA LEU A 11 13.77 0.16 -30.15
C LEU A 11 15.10 0.72 -29.62
N LEU A 12 15.12 1.91 -29.02
CA LEU A 12 16.32 2.54 -28.45
C LEU A 12 16.27 2.72 -26.93
N MET A 13 15.10 2.54 -26.28
CA MET A 13 14.92 2.85 -24.86
C MET A 13 15.26 1.67 -23.91
N PHE A 14 15.10 0.42 -24.34
CA PHE A 14 15.43 -0.75 -23.50
C PHE A 14 16.95 -1.03 -23.38
N LEU A 15 17.76 -0.54 -24.33
CA LEU A 15 19.17 -0.94 -24.48
C LEU A 15 20.12 -0.37 -23.38
N ILE A 16 19.60 0.49 -22.49
CA ILE A 16 20.39 1.14 -21.43
C ILE A 16 20.48 0.26 -20.16
N PHE A 17 19.44 -0.54 -19.86
CA PHE A 17 19.40 -1.35 -18.62
C PHE A 17 20.35 -2.56 -18.64
N SER A 18 20.74 -3.04 -19.83
CA SER A 18 21.52 -4.27 -20.01
C SER A 18 23.02 -4.15 -19.70
N VAL A 19 23.53 -2.95 -19.35
CA VAL A 19 24.98 -2.66 -19.31
C VAL A 19 25.46 -2.14 -17.94
N SER A 20 24.59 -1.58 -17.12
CA SER A 20 24.94 -0.98 -15.82
C SER A 20 25.26 -2.00 -14.70
N LEU A 21 24.77 -3.25 -14.80
CA LEU A 21 24.82 -4.24 -13.72
C LEU A 21 25.99 -5.26 -13.80
N PHE A 22 26.91 -5.15 -14.77
CA PHE A 22 27.95 -6.17 -15.00
C PHE A 22 29.42 -5.69 -14.95
N THR A 23 29.75 -4.74 -14.07
CA THR A 23 31.16 -4.51 -13.64
C THR A 23 31.29 -4.24 -12.13
N GLY A 24 31.37 -5.31 -11.32
CA GLY A 24 31.50 -5.23 -9.86
C GLY A 24 32.40 -6.31 -9.22
N GLY A 25 33.35 -6.87 -9.97
CA GLY A 25 34.15 -8.02 -9.53
C GLY A 25 35.31 -7.66 -8.58
N CYS A 26 35.26 -8.20 -7.36
CA CYS A 26 36.35 -8.37 -6.40
C CYS A 26 37.12 -7.12 -5.93
N LEU A 27 36.79 -6.65 -4.71
CA LEU A 27 37.77 -6.07 -3.80
C LEU A 27 37.40 -6.38 -2.34
N GLU A 28 38.21 -7.20 -1.66
CA GLU A 28 38.10 -7.40 -0.22
C GLU A 28 38.57 -6.13 0.52
N GLN A 29 37.80 -5.63 1.48
CA GLN A 29 38.34 -4.86 2.59
C GLN A 29 37.59 -5.14 3.89
N SER A 30 38.33 -5.21 4.99
CA SER A 30 37.89 -5.80 6.25
C SER A 30 37.24 -4.81 7.20
N SER A 31 36.20 -5.26 7.92
CA SER A 31 35.66 -4.61 9.13
C SER A 31 36.76 -4.27 10.15
N GLY A 32 36.67 -3.11 10.81
CA GLY A 32 37.76 -2.59 11.66
C GLY A 32 37.35 -1.64 12.78
N LEU A 33 36.54 -2.09 13.74
CA LEU A 33 36.29 -1.37 15.01
C LEU A 33 37.50 -1.45 15.97
N SER A 34 38.44 -0.49 15.92
CA SER A 34 39.33 -0.21 17.08
C SER A 34 40.19 1.07 16.97
N GLY A 35 40.05 1.98 17.94
CA GLY A 35 41.15 2.48 18.79
C GLY A 35 42.34 3.29 18.22
N GLU A 36 42.40 4.56 18.62
CA GLU A 36 43.59 5.41 18.89
C GLU A 36 44.53 5.92 17.75
N ASN A 37 44.52 7.24 17.60
CA ASN A 37 45.68 8.15 17.43
C ASN A 37 46.77 7.87 16.36
N GLY A 38 46.71 8.62 15.25
CA GLY A 38 47.88 8.86 14.38
C GLY A 38 47.70 10.09 13.48
N THR A 39 48.57 11.10 13.60
CA THR A 39 48.57 12.30 12.75
C THR A 39 49.54 12.17 11.58
N GLU A 40 49.08 12.38 10.35
CA GLU A 40 49.85 13.07 9.31
C GLU A 40 48.94 13.63 8.20
N GLN A 41 49.46 14.52 7.35
CA GLN A 41 48.66 15.31 6.40
C GLN A 41 48.80 14.79 4.96
N GLY A 42 47.71 14.82 4.20
CA GLY A 42 47.70 14.64 2.74
C GLY A 42 46.52 15.40 2.13
N GLU A 43 46.79 16.26 1.14
CA GLU A 43 45.76 17.02 0.41
C GLU A 43 45.35 16.22 -0.84
N GLU A 44 44.06 16.02 -1.07
CA GLU A 44 43.54 15.65 -2.39
C GLU A 44 42.17 16.29 -2.65
N MET A 45 41.76 16.38 -3.92
CA MET A 45 40.74 17.35 -4.37
C MET A 45 39.31 16.86 -4.13
N GLY A 46 38.49 17.69 -3.49
CA GLY A 46 37.07 17.42 -3.28
C GLY A 46 36.23 17.57 -4.57
N ASN A 47 35.26 16.67 -4.71
CA ASN A 47 34.12 16.79 -5.60
C ASN A 47 32.91 16.41 -4.74
N GLU A 48 32.20 17.40 -4.20
CA GLU A 48 31.14 17.17 -3.22
C GLU A 48 29.83 16.76 -3.91
N ILE A 49 29.27 15.62 -3.49
CA ILE A 49 27.85 15.28 -3.65
C ILE A 49 27.29 15.25 -2.24
N GLY A 50 26.23 16.03 -1.99
CA GLY A 50 25.78 16.35 -0.64
C GLY A 50 24.87 15.29 -0.03
N ASN A 51 25.44 14.36 0.76
CA ASN A 51 24.63 13.62 1.74
C ASN A 51 24.25 14.58 2.88
N ASN A 52 22.98 14.96 2.96
CA ASN A 52 22.49 15.97 3.89
C ASN A 52 22.29 15.43 5.33
N ARG A 53 23.36 14.91 5.96
CA ARG A 53 23.39 14.55 7.38
C ARG A 53 23.88 15.72 8.23
N SER A 54 23.03 16.19 9.15
CA SER A 54 23.34 17.15 10.22
C SER A 54 23.91 18.51 9.75
N SER A 55 23.04 19.36 9.21
CA SER A 55 23.30 20.80 9.06
C SER A 55 22.85 21.54 10.32
N SER A 56 23.79 22.11 11.09
CA SER A 56 23.52 22.78 12.38
C SER A 56 22.98 24.22 12.21
N THR A 57 21.92 24.38 11.42
CA THR A 57 21.14 25.63 11.32
C THR A 57 19.65 25.27 11.24
N GLY A 58 18.82 25.91 12.06
CA GLY A 58 17.37 25.70 12.08
C GLY A 58 16.69 26.26 10.82
N ASN A 59 16.81 25.55 9.70
CA ASN A 59 16.06 25.80 8.48
C ASN A 59 15.59 24.45 7.92
N LEU A 60 14.29 24.31 7.69
CA LEU A 60 13.74 23.23 6.86
C LEU A 60 13.88 23.67 5.40
N LYS A 61 14.58 22.87 4.58
CA LYS A 61 14.76 23.12 3.15
C LYS A 61 14.46 21.86 2.35
N THR A 62 13.60 21.97 1.34
CA THR A 62 13.33 20.90 0.37
C THR A 62 13.60 21.39 -1.05
N GLU A 63 14.02 20.49 -1.95
CA GLU A 63 14.18 20.83 -3.37
C GLU A 63 12.87 20.59 -4.14
N ALA A 64 12.58 21.47 -5.11
CA ALA A 64 11.40 21.32 -5.96
C ALA A 64 11.59 20.14 -6.94
N VAL A 65 10.59 19.26 -7.00
CA VAL A 65 10.56 18.12 -7.92
C VAL A 65 9.54 18.39 -9.01
N ASN A 66 9.89 18.16 -10.27
CA ASN A 66 8.92 18.15 -11.37
C ASN A 66 9.29 17.03 -12.34
N LEU A 67 8.44 16.01 -12.43
CA LEU A 67 8.68 14.81 -13.22
C LEU A 67 8.06 14.86 -14.62
N SER A 68 7.41 15.96 -15.02
CA SER A 68 6.69 16.11 -16.29
C SER A 68 7.56 16.10 -17.58
N GLY A 69 8.83 15.69 -17.46
CA GLY A 69 9.73 15.42 -18.59
C GLY A 69 9.98 13.93 -18.83
N LEU A 70 9.43 13.02 -18.01
CA LEU A 70 9.65 11.57 -18.06
C LEU A 70 8.72 10.84 -19.04
N GLU A 71 8.69 11.27 -20.31
CA GLU A 71 7.99 10.55 -21.38
C GLU A 71 8.82 9.33 -21.90
N ALA A 72 9.03 8.30 -21.08
CA ALA A 72 9.74 7.08 -21.51
C ALA A 72 9.36 5.78 -20.75
N GLY A 73 8.43 4.99 -21.29
CA GLY A 73 8.02 3.70 -20.72
C GLY A 73 7.22 3.84 -19.41
N ASN A 74 7.35 2.88 -18.49
CA ASN A 74 6.62 2.87 -17.20
C ASN A 74 6.83 4.14 -16.34
N SER A 75 7.84 4.96 -16.64
CA SER A 75 8.05 6.26 -15.99
C SER A 75 6.99 7.31 -16.31
N SER A 76 6.10 7.10 -17.29
CA SER A 76 5.01 8.04 -17.60
C SER A 76 4.06 8.25 -16.41
N LEU A 77 3.86 7.21 -15.58
CA LEU A 77 3.01 7.26 -14.38
C LEU A 77 3.52 8.29 -13.34
N ALA A 78 4.84 8.52 -13.30
CA ALA A 78 5.47 9.52 -12.46
C ALA A 78 5.30 10.96 -12.99
N GLY A 79 4.91 11.16 -14.25
CA GLY A 79 4.94 12.47 -14.94
C GLY A 79 4.10 13.57 -14.27
N ASN A 80 3.09 13.18 -13.50
CA ASN A 80 2.18 14.10 -12.81
C ASN A 80 2.63 14.49 -11.41
N TYR A 81 3.70 13.88 -10.87
CA TYR A 81 4.24 14.29 -9.58
C TYR A 81 5.02 15.62 -9.66
N ARG A 82 4.60 16.59 -8.83
CA ARG A 82 5.20 17.92 -8.72
C ARG A 82 5.20 18.38 -7.26
N LEU A 83 6.39 18.63 -6.70
CA LEU A 83 6.61 19.08 -5.33
C LEU A 83 7.23 20.49 -5.35
N GLU A 84 6.70 21.43 -4.56
CA GLU A 84 7.29 22.77 -4.44
C GLU A 84 8.44 22.79 -3.41
N ALA A 85 9.40 23.71 -3.58
CA ALA A 85 10.53 23.86 -2.67
C ALA A 85 10.12 24.67 -1.43
N LEU A 86 10.39 24.14 -0.24
CA LEU A 86 10.26 24.84 1.03
C LEU A 86 11.60 25.44 1.44
N ASP A 87 11.58 26.62 2.06
CA ASP A 87 12.73 27.24 2.71
C ASP A 87 12.24 28.06 3.92
N ILE A 88 12.20 27.41 5.10
CA ILE A 88 11.49 27.86 6.30
C ILE A 88 12.49 27.94 7.46
N GLU A 89 12.65 29.10 8.10
CA GLU A 89 13.59 29.28 9.21
C GLU A 89 12.92 28.95 10.55
N LEU A 90 13.32 27.83 11.14
CA LEU A 90 12.72 27.16 12.29
C LEU A 90 12.97 27.96 13.60
N LYS A 91 11.91 28.55 14.14
CA LYS A 91 11.92 29.45 15.32
C LYS A 91 10.81 29.16 16.33
N ALA A 92 10.15 27.99 16.26
CA ALA A 92 8.97 27.70 17.07
C ALA A 92 9.24 27.94 18.58
N PRO A 93 8.33 28.61 19.31
CA PRO A 93 8.63 29.14 20.63
C PRO A 93 8.68 28.04 21.69
N GLN A 94 9.82 27.90 22.36
CA GLN A 94 10.06 26.81 23.32
C GLN A 94 9.46 27.05 24.70
N TYR A 95 9.05 25.98 25.37
CA TYR A 95 8.81 25.92 26.83
C TYR A 95 9.74 24.87 27.48
N GLU A 96 9.68 24.72 28.80
CA GLU A 96 10.52 23.78 29.56
C GLU A 96 9.72 22.53 29.94
N LEU A 97 10.36 21.35 29.92
CA LEU A 97 9.82 20.09 30.43
C LEU A 97 10.53 19.68 31.73
N PRO A 98 9.83 19.09 32.73
CA PRO A 98 8.40 18.79 32.73
C PRO A 98 7.50 20.04 32.83
N LEU A 99 6.39 20.04 32.09
CA LEU A 99 5.45 21.15 31.96
C LEU A 99 4.84 21.54 33.32
N GLN A 100 4.77 22.85 33.61
CA GLN A 100 4.22 23.37 34.87
C GLN A 100 2.78 23.87 34.69
N GLU A 101 1.89 23.46 35.59
CA GLU A 101 0.46 23.82 35.58
C GLU A 101 0.21 25.34 35.65
N SER A 102 1.16 26.08 36.22
CA SER A 102 1.12 27.55 36.35
C SER A 102 1.35 28.30 35.04
N ASP A 103 1.95 27.64 34.06
CA ASP A 103 2.51 28.28 32.86
C ASP A 103 1.56 28.12 31.66
N VAL A 104 0.56 27.25 31.80
CA VAL A 104 -0.45 26.88 30.81
C VAL A 104 -1.75 27.67 31.04
N THR A 105 -2.08 28.56 30.11
CA THR A 105 -3.08 29.62 30.26
C THR A 105 -4.51 29.11 30.49
N ASN A 106 -4.91 28.01 29.84
CA ASN A 106 -6.25 27.42 29.92
C ASN A 106 -6.34 26.16 30.81
N TYR A 107 -5.25 25.81 31.53
CA TYR A 107 -5.12 24.53 32.24
C TYR A 107 -6.30 24.20 33.15
N GLY A 108 -6.78 25.17 33.93
CA GLY A 108 -7.84 24.95 34.91
C GLY A 108 -9.23 24.66 34.33
N GLU A 109 -9.51 25.04 33.08
CA GLU A 109 -10.77 24.71 32.38
C GLU A 109 -10.63 23.39 31.62
N PHE A 110 -9.47 23.19 30.97
CA PHE A 110 -9.18 22.04 30.13
C PHE A 110 -8.98 20.74 30.93
N SER A 111 -8.19 20.80 32.01
CA SER A 111 -7.85 19.62 32.82
C SER A 111 -9.05 19.04 33.57
N GLN A 112 -9.92 19.89 34.12
CA GLN A 112 -11.16 19.47 34.79
C GLN A 112 -12.12 18.70 33.86
N LYS A 113 -11.93 18.79 32.54
CA LYS A 113 -12.79 18.18 31.54
C LYS A 113 -12.20 16.93 30.91
N PHE A 114 -10.91 16.95 30.58
CA PHE A 114 -10.26 15.90 29.78
C PHE A 114 -9.13 15.16 30.52
N LEU A 115 -8.48 15.80 31.50
CA LEU A 115 -7.31 15.24 32.21
C LEU A 115 -7.71 14.86 33.64
N THR A 116 -8.70 13.97 33.74
CA THR A 116 -9.24 13.49 35.02
C THR A 116 -8.49 12.29 35.60
N ASP A 117 -7.59 11.69 34.83
CA ASP A 117 -6.69 10.62 35.27
C ASP A 117 -5.31 11.17 35.68
N GLU A 118 -4.66 10.49 36.63
CA GLU A 118 -3.36 10.91 37.18
C GLU A 118 -2.18 10.54 36.27
N ALA A 119 -2.22 9.38 35.60
CA ALA A 119 -1.16 8.98 34.65
C ALA A 119 -1.20 9.83 33.37
N ALA A 120 -2.41 10.17 32.88
CA ALA A 120 -2.57 11.12 31.77
C ALA A 120 -1.98 12.50 32.11
N LEU A 121 -2.11 12.92 33.37
CA LEU A 121 -1.56 14.18 33.88
C LEU A 121 -0.03 14.13 34.02
N GLU A 122 0.54 12.98 34.39
CA GLU A 122 2.00 12.77 34.44
C GLU A 122 2.60 12.76 33.02
N LYS A 123 1.98 12.08 32.05
CA LYS A 123 2.44 12.06 30.64
C LYS A 123 2.42 13.43 29.98
N LEU A 124 1.34 14.20 30.16
CA LEU A 124 1.27 15.59 29.69
C LEU A 124 2.37 16.47 30.30
N LYS A 125 2.80 16.18 31.54
CA LYS A 125 3.89 16.90 32.19
C LYS A 125 5.25 16.45 31.65
N GLU A 126 5.47 15.16 31.48
CA GLU A 126 6.74 14.60 31.00
C GLU A 126 7.02 14.97 29.54
N ASN A 127 6.06 14.75 28.64
CA ASN A 127 6.22 14.90 27.20
C ASN A 127 5.78 16.27 26.65
N GLY A 128 4.97 17.01 27.41
CA GLY A 128 4.24 18.19 26.91
C GLY A 128 3.00 17.85 26.08
N PHE A 129 2.69 16.57 25.90
CA PHE A 129 1.45 16.08 25.28
C PHE A 129 1.04 14.73 25.88
N VAL A 130 -0.20 14.30 25.63
CA VAL A 130 -0.71 12.96 25.99
C VAL A 130 -1.80 12.53 25.01
N VAL A 131 -1.91 11.22 24.75
CA VAL A 131 -3.08 10.64 24.06
C VAL A 131 -3.95 9.94 25.10
N ILE A 132 -5.26 10.18 25.04
CA ILE A 132 -6.26 9.56 25.92
C ILE A 132 -7.41 8.99 25.08
N SER A 133 -8.09 7.97 25.63
CA SER A 133 -9.32 7.47 25.01
C SER A 133 -10.38 8.57 24.89
N ASN A 134 -11.02 8.65 23.72
CA ASN A 134 -11.92 9.75 23.35
C ASN A 134 -13.05 9.95 24.41
N PRO A 135 -13.03 11.07 25.17
CA PRO A 135 -13.93 11.28 26.29
C PRO A 135 -15.37 11.61 25.87
N TYR A 136 -15.59 11.84 24.57
CA TYR A 136 -16.91 12.10 23.99
C TYR A 136 -17.61 10.84 23.46
N ASN A 137 -16.83 9.89 22.97
CA ASN A 137 -17.26 8.58 22.49
C ASN A 137 -16.02 7.66 22.39
N PRO A 138 -15.78 6.74 23.34
CA PRO A 138 -14.67 5.78 23.26
C PRO A 138 -14.77 4.76 22.11
N LYS A 139 -15.90 4.78 21.36
CA LYS A 139 -16.13 4.02 20.13
C LYS A 139 -16.47 4.97 18.97
N GLU A 140 -15.65 5.99 18.77
CA GLU A 140 -15.77 6.88 17.61
C GLU A 140 -15.01 6.28 16.44
N GLU A 141 -15.65 6.24 15.27
CA GLU A 141 -15.06 5.71 14.04
C GLU A 141 -14.77 6.82 13.01
N ASP A 142 -15.56 7.92 12.98
CA ASP A 142 -15.33 9.09 12.11
C ASP A 142 -14.39 10.12 12.78
N ILE A 143 -13.17 10.22 12.25
CA ILE A 143 -12.11 11.12 12.74
C ILE A 143 -12.53 12.61 12.77
N THR A 144 -13.48 13.02 11.93
CA THR A 144 -13.95 14.41 11.85
C THR A 144 -14.84 14.82 13.03
N VAL A 145 -15.44 13.86 13.73
CA VAL A 145 -16.45 14.13 14.78
C VAL A 145 -15.85 14.80 16.01
N ILE A 146 -14.58 14.53 16.34
CA ILE A 146 -13.91 15.17 17.49
C ILE A 146 -13.79 16.69 17.28
N TYR A 147 -13.40 17.15 16.08
CA TYR A 147 -13.33 18.59 15.75
C TYR A 147 -14.67 19.29 15.92
N ASP A 148 -15.76 18.66 15.46
CA ASP A 148 -17.12 19.18 15.62
C ASP A 148 -17.49 19.37 17.09
N ARG A 149 -17.16 18.41 17.96
CA ARG A 149 -17.44 18.49 19.40
C ARG A 149 -16.59 19.57 20.08
N LEU A 150 -15.28 19.64 19.79
CA LEU A 150 -14.37 20.65 20.31
C LEU A 150 -14.79 22.08 19.91
N GLY A 151 -15.10 22.31 18.63
CA GLY A 151 -15.51 23.61 18.09
C GLY A 151 -16.83 24.10 18.69
N ARG A 152 -17.85 23.24 18.76
CA ARG A 152 -19.16 23.55 19.39
C ARG A 152 -19.03 23.92 20.87
N GLU A 153 -18.01 23.40 21.55
CA GLU A 153 -17.70 23.68 22.96
C GLU A 153 -16.65 24.77 23.17
N GLY A 154 -16.18 25.41 22.09
CA GLY A 154 -15.20 26.50 22.12
C GLY A 154 -13.83 26.11 22.67
N GLN A 155 -13.47 24.83 22.59
CA GLN A 155 -12.14 24.34 22.95
C GLN A 155 -11.12 24.67 21.87
N LEU A 156 -9.83 24.67 22.22
CA LEU A 156 -8.76 24.90 21.26
C LEU A 156 -8.48 23.60 20.50
N ILE A 157 -8.52 23.69 19.17
CA ILE A 157 -8.34 22.58 18.24
C ILE A 157 -6.84 22.40 17.93
N PHE A 158 -6.38 21.15 17.87
CA PHE A 158 -5.09 20.75 17.30
C PHE A 158 -5.37 19.97 16.03
N ILE A 159 -4.85 20.42 14.88
CA ILE A 159 -5.07 19.76 13.58
C ILE A 159 -3.93 18.78 13.33
N THR A 160 -4.24 17.48 13.31
CA THR A 160 -3.26 16.37 13.24
C THR A 160 -2.92 15.93 11.83
N SER A 161 -1.70 15.42 11.62
CA SER A 161 -1.33 14.68 10.40
C SER A 161 -2.24 13.48 10.16
N ASP A 162 -2.62 12.76 11.22
CA ASP A 162 -3.57 11.64 11.22
C ASP A 162 -4.84 11.96 10.43
N THR A 163 -5.38 13.17 10.60
CA THR A 163 -6.60 13.59 9.91
C THR A 163 -6.38 13.72 8.40
N LEU A 164 -5.25 14.25 7.98
CA LEU A 164 -5.00 14.55 6.56
C LEU A 164 -4.67 13.28 5.78
N LEU A 165 -3.97 12.34 6.42
CA LEU A 165 -3.74 10.99 5.90
C LEU A 165 -5.07 10.23 5.76
N HIS A 166 -5.89 10.15 6.80
CA HIS A 166 -7.20 9.49 6.73
C HIS A 166 -8.14 10.12 5.67
N LEU A 167 -8.16 11.46 5.55
CA LEU A 167 -8.96 12.13 4.51
C LEU A 167 -8.44 11.87 3.08
N TYR A 168 -7.15 11.56 2.89
CA TYR A 168 -6.61 11.13 1.60
C TYR A 168 -6.97 9.66 1.30
N HIS A 169 -6.74 8.76 2.26
CA HIS A 169 -7.19 7.36 2.25
C HIS A 169 -8.65 7.24 1.78
N VAL A 170 -9.57 7.94 2.45
CA VAL A 170 -11.01 7.94 2.11
C VAL A 170 -11.32 8.38 0.66
N GLN A 171 -10.45 9.16 0.01
CA GLN A 171 -10.61 9.56 -1.40
C GLN A 171 -9.91 8.61 -2.38
N PHE A 172 -8.96 7.81 -1.89
CA PHE A 172 -8.23 6.80 -2.64
C PHE A 172 -9.03 5.46 -2.71
N ASP A 173 -9.59 4.99 -1.57
CA ASP A 173 -10.71 4.01 -1.44
C ASP A 173 -11.76 4.28 -2.54
N ASP A 174 -12.31 5.49 -2.50
CA ASP A 174 -13.42 5.87 -3.35
C ASP A 174 -13.05 5.92 -4.85
N SER A 175 -11.93 6.57 -5.18
CA SER A 175 -11.53 6.76 -6.58
C SER A 175 -11.14 5.44 -7.25
N MET A 176 -10.51 4.50 -6.54
CA MET A 176 -10.22 3.17 -7.08
C MET A 176 -11.53 2.43 -7.40
N SER A 177 -12.43 2.35 -6.43
CA SER A 177 -13.67 1.61 -6.56
C SER A 177 -14.63 2.13 -7.63
N GLN A 178 -14.74 3.46 -7.80
CA GLN A 178 -15.58 4.01 -8.87
C GLN A 178 -15.07 3.59 -10.25
N VAL A 179 -13.75 3.54 -10.46
CA VAL A 179 -13.16 3.07 -11.71
C VAL A 179 -13.40 1.57 -11.91
N GLU A 180 -13.27 0.76 -10.87
CA GLU A 180 -13.49 -0.68 -10.97
C GLU A 180 -14.96 -1.07 -11.17
N GLN A 181 -15.87 -0.46 -10.40
CA GLN A 181 -17.30 -0.72 -10.49
C GLN A 181 -17.90 -0.20 -11.79
N ASN A 182 -17.52 1.00 -12.25
CA ASN A 182 -18.15 1.64 -13.40
C ASN A 182 -17.45 1.30 -14.74
N GLU A 183 -16.14 1.01 -14.74
CA GLU A 183 -15.39 0.71 -15.96
C GLU A 183 -14.70 -0.67 -15.97
N LEU A 184 -13.76 -0.97 -15.06
CA LEU A 184 -12.85 -2.11 -15.26
C LEU A 184 -13.58 -3.46 -15.31
N TYR A 185 -14.65 -3.63 -14.53
CA TYR A 185 -15.53 -4.79 -14.61
C TYR A 185 -16.06 -5.04 -16.03
N ASP A 186 -16.50 -3.99 -16.72
CA ASP A 186 -17.07 -4.10 -18.07
C ASP A 186 -15.99 -4.45 -19.09
N LEU A 187 -14.82 -3.82 -18.98
CA LEU A 187 -13.66 -4.12 -19.84
C LEU A 187 -13.17 -5.56 -19.64
N LEU A 188 -13.10 -6.04 -18.39
CA LEU A 188 -12.69 -7.40 -18.04
C LEU A 188 -13.70 -8.43 -18.60
N TRP A 189 -15.00 -8.20 -18.39
CA TRP A 189 -16.06 -9.05 -18.94
C TRP A 189 -16.00 -9.13 -20.48
N GLU A 190 -15.78 -8.02 -21.19
CA GLU A 190 -15.61 -8.06 -22.65
C GLU A 190 -14.34 -8.80 -23.08
N LEU A 191 -13.24 -8.59 -22.38
CA LEU A 191 -11.92 -9.18 -22.66
C LEU A 191 -11.94 -10.71 -22.47
N ASP A 192 -12.41 -11.20 -21.32
CA ASP A 192 -12.51 -12.62 -21.03
C ASP A 192 -13.51 -13.32 -21.96
N LYS A 193 -14.62 -12.67 -22.28
CA LYS A 193 -15.62 -13.21 -23.22
C LYS A 193 -15.06 -13.31 -24.63
N ALA A 194 -14.20 -12.39 -25.05
CA ALA A 194 -13.49 -12.51 -26.33
C ALA A 194 -12.44 -13.64 -26.29
N LEU A 195 -11.64 -13.73 -25.23
CA LEU A 195 -10.55 -14.72 -25.10
C LEU A 195 -11.08 -16.15 -24.88
N LEU A 196 -12.21 -16.33 -24.18
CA LEU A 196 -12.95 -17.59 -24.11
C LEU A 196 -13.36 -18.05 -25.52
N ASN A 197 -13.99 -17.17 -26.30
CA ASN A 197 -14.44 -17.50 -27.66
C ASN A 197 -13.25 -17.86 -28.56
N ALA A 198 -12.16 -17.10 -28.51
CA ALA A 198 -10.93 -17.40 -29.25
C ALA A 198 -10.31 -18.76 -28.84
N SER A 199 -10.33 -19.08 -27.55
CA SER A 199 -9.85 -20.37 -27.02
C SER A 199 -10.73 -21.54 -27.47
N VAL A 200 -12.06 -21.36 -27.54
CA VAL A 200 -13.00 -22.33 -28.10
C VAL A 200 -12.79 -22.53 -29.61
N GLU A 201 -12.51 -21.46 -30.38
CA GLU A 201 -12.12 -21.59 -31.79
C GLU A 201 -10.84 -22.42 -31.94
N ASP A 202 -9.80 -22.11 -31.17
CA ASP A 202 -8.52 -22.80 -31.25
C ASP A 202 -8.62 -24.26 -30.82
N TYR A 203 -9.36 -24.55 -29.75
CA TYR A 203 -9.66 -25.92 -29.36
C TYR A 203 -10.30 -26.71 -30.51
N ASN A 204 -11.17 -26.09 -31.33
CA ASN A 204 -11.78 -26.76 -32.48
C ASN A 204 -10.87 -26.84 -33.72
N ARG A 205 -9.83 -25.99 -33.80
CA ARG A 205 -8.92 -25.83 -34.95
C ARG A 205 -7.65 -26.69 -34.85
N VAL A 206 -7.04 -26.79 -33.67
CA VAL A 206 -5.67 -27.34 -33.48
C VAL A 206 -5.68 -28.78 -32.92
N SER A 207 -4.50 -29.35 -32.66
CA SER A 207 -4.34 -30.72 -32.16
C SER A 207 -3.10 -30.89 -31.27
N GLY A 208 -2.99 -31.99 -30.52
CA GLY A 208 -1.82 -32.24 -29.66
C GLY A 208 -1.77 -31.32 -28.44
N GLU A 209 -0.56 -30.93 -28.01
CA GLU A 209 -0.35 -30.06 -26.84
C GLU A 209 -1.01 -28.68 -27.02
N GLU A 210 -1.05 -28.14 -28.25
CA GLU A 210 -1.81 -26.90 -28.58
C GLU A 210 -3.31 -27.02 -28.28
N LYS A 211 -3.93 -28.19 -28.48
CA LYS A 211 -5.36 -28.39 -28.23
C LYS A 211 -5.66 -28.50 -26.75
N GLU A 212 -4.75 -29.07 -25.97
CA GLU A 212 -4.88 -29.11 -24.51
C GLU A 212 -4.65 -27.72 -23.91
N ALA A 213 -3.71 -26.93 -24.44
CA ALA A 213 -3.54 -25.53 -24.06
C ALA A 213 -4.80 -24.70 -24.38
N ALA A 214 -5.33 -24.77 -25.60
CA ALA A 214 -6.58 -24.09 -25.95
C ALA A 214 -7.79 -24.59 -25.12
N ARG A 215 -7.79 -25.86 -24.69
CA ARG A 215 -8.79 -26.42 -23.77
C ARG A 215 -8.74 -25.72 -22.41
N ARG A 216 -7.55 -25.57 -21.84
CA ARG A 216 -7.37 -24.95 -20.51
C ARG A 216 -7.53 -23.44 -20.53
N ASN A 217 -7.13 -22.74 -21.60
CA ASN A 217 -7.51 -21.33 -21.78
C ASN A 217 -9.05 -21.17 -21.78
N ALA A 218 -9.77 -22.07 -22.46
CA ALA A 218 -11.24 -22.05 -22.43
C ALA A 218 -11.84 -22.43 -21.06
N ALA A 219 -11.10 -23.12 -20.18
CA ALA A 219 -11.49 -23.33 -18.79
C ALA A 219 -11.19 -22.08 -17.94
N TYR A 220 -9.99 -21.51 -18.08
CA TYR A 220 -9.49 -20.33 -17.36
C TYR A 220 -10.41 -19.11 -17.51
N PHE A 221 -10.77 -18.74 -18.74
CA PHE A 221 -11.71 -17.63 -18.98
C PHE A 221 -13.16 -18.00 -18.64
N ALA A 222 -13.52 -19.29 -18.64
CA ALA A 222 -14.85 -19.72 -18.19
C ALA A 222 -14.99 -19.71 -16.65
N VAL A 223 -13.90 -19.87 -15.88
CA VAL A 223 -13.88 -19.62 -14.43
C VAL A 223 -14.07 -18.12 -14.19
N ALA A 224 -13.24 -17.26 -14.80
CA ALA A 224 -13.35 -15.80 -14.67
C ALA A 224 -14.77 -15.27 -14.96
N LEU A 225 -15.35 -15.64 -16.10
CA LEU A 225 -16.72 -15.25 -16.46
C LEU A 225 -17.80 -15.85 -15.54
N SER A 226 -17.55 -16.99 -14.90
CA SER A 226 -18.47 -17.53 -13.88
C SER A 226 -18.41 -16.73 -12.58
N LEU A 227 -17.24 -16.21 -12.21
CA LEU A 227 -17.06 -15.37 -11.02
C LEU A 227 -17.60 -13.95 -11.22
N LEU A 228 -17.56 -13.44 -12.46
CA LEU A 228 -18.22 -12.19 -12.84
C LEU A 228 -19.74 -12.35 -12.94
N GLN A 229 -20.25 -13.42 -13.56
CA GLN A 229 -21.67 -13.56 -13.87
C GLN A 229 -22.57 -13.47 -12.60
N PRO A 230 -23.52 -12.52 -12.53
CA PRO A 230 -24.34 -12.32 -11.33
C PRO A 230 -25.35 -13.44 -11.12
N GLU A 231 -25.48 -13.90 -9.87
CA GLU A 231 -26.47 -14.90 -9.45
C GLU A 231 -27.90 -14.30 -9.34
N GLU A 232 -28.93 -15.12 -9.14
CA GLU A 232 -30.31 -14.61 -9.08
C GLU A 232 -30.57 -13.76 -7.81
N GLU A 233 -29.86 -14.07 -6.74
CA GLU A 233 -29.89 -13.43 -5.43
C GLU A 233 -29.22 -12.04 -5.44
N GLN A 234 -28.21 -11.83 -6.29
CA GLN A 234 -27.44 -10.59 -6.40
C GLN A 234 -28.15 -9.48 -7.21
N ILE A 235 -29.31 -9.79 -7.83
CA ILE A 235 -29.99 -8.92 -8.81
C ILE A 235 -31.30 -8.38 -8.22
N LYS A 236 -31.44 -7.05 -8.15
CA LYS A 236 -32.55 -6.41 -7.42
C LYS A 236 -33.03 -5.11 -8.08
N GLU A 237 -34.34 -4.97 -8.24
CA GLU A 237 -34.97 -3.70 -8.66
C GLU A 237 -34.93 -2.70 -7.49
N ILE A 238 -33.93 -1.83 -7.48
CA ILE A 238 -33.79 -0.74 -6.50
C ILE A 238 -34.86 0.33 -6.76
N LYS A 239 -35.69 0.60 -5.75
CA LYS A 239 -36.87 1.48 -5.86
C LYS A 239 -36.63 2.91 -5.37
N ASP A 240 -35.55 3.10 -4.62
CA ASP A 240 -35.06 4.39 -4.17
C ASP A 240 -33.56 4.43 -4.45
N PRO A 241 -33.09 5.19 -5.45
CA PRO A 241 -31.67 5.28 -5.79
C PRO A 241 -30.83 6.03 -4.73
N TYR A 242 -31.46 6.53 -3.67
CA TYR A 242 -30.82 7.15 -2.51
C TYR A 242 -31.11 6.38 -1.20
N GLY A 243 -31.69 5.18 -1.28
CA GLY A 243 -31.89 4.29 -0.14
C GLY A 243 -30.67 3.41 0.16
N PRO A 244 -30.59 2.78 1.35
CA PRO A 244 -29.44 1.97 1.80
C PRO A 244 -29.30 0.61 1.08
N GLU A 245 -29.95 0.44 -0.08
CA GLU A 245 -29.79 -0.71 -0.97
C GLU A 245 -29.25 -0.29 -2.36
N ALA A 246 -29.06 1.01 -2.59
CA ALA A 246 -28.53 1.55 -3.84
C ALA A 246 -27.03 1.25 -3.97
N GLY A 247 -26.57 0.95 -5.19
CA GLY A 247 -25.18 0.55 -5.46
C GLY A 247 -24.82 -0.89 -5.05
N ILE A 248 -25.46 -1.43 -4.00
CA ILE A 248 -25.15 -2.78 -3.46
C ILE A 248 -25.46 -3.88 -4.48
N TYR A 249 -26.65 -3.88 -5.09
CA TYR A 249 -27.14 -4.95 -5.95
C TYR A 249 -27.01 -4.62 -7.44
N PHE A 250 -26.92 -5.67 -8.27
CA PHE A 250 -27.00 -5.53 -9.72
C PHE A 250 -28.42 -5.10 -10.18
N ASP A 251 -28.47 -4.13 -11.10
CA ASP A 251 -29.70 -3.77 -11.82
C ASP A 251 -30.22 -4.98 -12.67
N PRO A 252 -31.54 -5.19 -12.82
CA PRO A 252 -32.10 -6.27 -13.62
C PRO A 252 -31.57 -6.42 -15.06
N ALA A 253 -31.10 -5.35 -15.71
CA ALA A 253 -30.49 -5.41 -17.04
C ALA A 253 -29.12 -6.14 -17.06
N ALA A 254 -28.43 -6.21 -15.90
CA ALA A 254 -27.19 -6.97 -15.73
C ALA A 254 -27.34 -8.45 -16.14
N LYS A 255 -28.54 -9.03 -15.95
CA LYS A 255 -28.84 -10.42 -16.27
C LYS A 255 -28.76 -10.75 -17.76
N GLU A 256 -29.05 -9.78 -18.63
CA GLU A 256 -28.93 -9.94 -20.09
C GLU A 256 -27.53 -9.53 -20.59
N LYS A 257 -26.92 -8.51 -19.96
CA LYS A 257 -25.58 -8.02 -20.29
C LYS A 257 -24.47 -9.05 -19.95
N TYR A 258 -24.49 -9.56 -18.73
CA TYR A 258 -23.46 -10.46 -18.19
C TYR A 258 -23.87 -11.94 -18.26
N GLN A 259 -24.37 -12.38 -19.42
CA GLN A 259 -24.69 -13.80 -19.67
C GLN A 259 -23.67 -14.48 -20.58
N PHE A 260 -23.25 -15.70 -20.23
CA PHE A 260 -22.52 -16.64 -21.09
C PHE A 260 -22.93 -18.10 -20.78
N GLU A 261 -22.31 -19.08 -21.45
CA GLU A 261 -22.44 -20.51 -21.12
C GLU A 261 -21.05 -21.16 -21.05
N VAL A 262 -20.76 -21.89 -19.96
CA VAL A 262 -19.52 -22.67 -19.81
C VAL A 262 -19.45 -23.78 -20.88
N PRO A 263 -18.38 -23.87 -21.71
CA PRO A 263 -18.30 -24.87 -22.76
C PRO A 263 -18.35 -26.31 -22.23
N VAL A 264 -19.13 -27.17 -22.88
CA VAL A 264 -19.40 -28.54 -22.41
C VAL A 264 -18.13 -29.39 -22.21
N PHE A 265 -17.04 -29.09 -22.93
CA PHE A 265 -15.78 -29.82 -22.84
C PHE A 265 -14.83 -29.35 -21.71
N VAL A 266 -15.18 -28.30 -20.96
CA VAL A 266 -14.49 -27.83 -19.74
C VAL A 266 -15.41 -27.81 -18.51
N LYS A 267 -16.67 -28.24 -18.65
CA LYS A 267 -17.70 -27.98 -17.63
C LYS A 267 -17.40 -28.60 -16.26
N ASP A 268 -16.82 -29.80 -16.23
CA ASP A 268 -16.57 -30.51 -14.98
C ASP A 268 -15.35 -29.98 -14.21
N GLU A 269 -14.31 -29.49 -14.92
CA GLU A 269 -13.12 -28.88 -14.28
C GLU A 269 -13.39 -27.43 -13.83
N VAL A 270 -14.11 -26.64 -14.64
CA VAL A 270 -14.56 -25.29 -14.26
C VAL A 270 -15.43 -25.35 -13.01
N LYS A 271 -16.35 -26.33 -12.92
CA LYS A 271 -17.14 -26.55 -11.70
C LYS A 271 -16.27 -26.94 -10.49
N ALA A 272 -15.23 -27.74 -10.69
CA ALA A 272 -14.35 -28.16 -9.60
C ALA A 272 -13.50 -26.99 -9.08
N GLU A 273 -12.97 -26.16 -9.98
CA GLU A 273 -12.19 -24.95 -9.65
C GLU A 273 -13.05 -23.94 -8.87
N LEU A 274 -14.27 -23.63 -9.37
CA LEU A 274 -15.21 -22.73 -8.69
C LEU A 274 -15.60 -23.24 -7.29
N ALA A 275 -15.67 -24.55 -7.08
CA ALA A 275 -15.99 -25.13 -5.77
C ALA A 275 -14.83 -25.03 -4.76
N LEU A 276 -13.58 -24.82 -5.21
CA LEU A 276 -12.44 -24.49 -4.34
C LEU A 276 -12.40 -22.99 -4.07
N ILE A 277 -12.63 -22.17 -5.09
CA ILE A 277 -12.70 -20.71 -4.97
C ILE A 277 -13.80 -20.29 -3.98
N GLU A 278 -14.96 -20.93 -4.00
CA GLU A 278 -16.11 -20.66 -3.10
C GLU A 278 -15.95 -21.27 -1.69
N SER A 279 -15.05 -22.24 -1.48
CA SER A 279 -14.85 -22.84 -0.14
C SER A 279 -13.89 -22.04 0.73
N HIS A 280 -12.96 -21.31 0.12
CA HIS A 280 -11.87 -20.59 0.78
C HIS A 280 -10.96 -21.46 1.69
N GLU A 281 -10.98 -22.79 1.54
CA GLU A 281 -10.30 -23.77 2.42
C GLU A 281 -8.76 -23.86 2.23
N GLY A 282 -8.09 -22.73 2.03
CA GLY A 282 -6.62 -22.64 2.01
C GLY A 282 -5.96 -23.35 0.83
N PHE A 283 -4.85 -24.05 1.08
CA PHE A 283 -4.00 -24.60 0.02
C PHE A 283 -4.48 -25.95 -0.55
N GLU A 284 -5.11 -25.94 -1.73
CA GLU A 284 -5.51 -27.15 -2.47
C GLU A 284 -5.01 -27.17 -3.93
N ILE A 285 -5.07 -28.33 -4.59
CA ILE A 285 -4.57 -28.52 -5.96
C ILE A 285 -5.61 -28.06 -7.01
N SER A 286 -5.24 -27.07 -7.82
CA SER A 286 -6.08 -26.60 -8.93
C SER A 286 -6.33 -27.70 -9.97
N PRO A 287 -7.60 -28.03 -10.31
CA PRO A 287 -7.93 -29.00 -11.35
C PRO A 287 -7.52 -28.55 -12.76
N ILE A 288 -7.34 -27.25 -13.03
CA ILE A 288 -6.90 -26.73 -14.34
C ILE A 288 -5.37 -26.68 -14.42
N PHE A 289 -4.68 -26.24 -13.35
CA PHE A 289 -3.24 -25.94 -13.37
C PHE A 289 -2.34 -27.01 -12.72
N SER A 290 -2.89 -27.92 -11.92
CA SER A 290 -2.17 -29.04 -11.29
C SER A 290 -1.03 -28.65 -10.33
N TYR A 291 -1.06 -27.46 -9.74
CA TYR A 291 -0.24 -27.07 -8.59
C TYR A 291 -1.13 -26.63 -7.42
N ARG A 292 -0.56 -26.45 -6.21
CA ARG A 292 -1.31 -25.92 -5.05
C ARG A 292 -1.46 -24.41 -5.12
N GLU A 293 -2.66 -23.94 -4.83
CA GLU A 293 -3.03 -22.52 -4.77
C GLU A 293 -3.75 -22.22 -3.46
N ASP A 294 -3.62 -20.99 -2.93
CA ASP A 294 -4.27 -20.55 -1.69
C ASP A 294 -5.67 -20.00 -1.99
N TYR A 295 -6.68 -20.85 -1.84
CA TYR A 295 -8.07 -20.45 -2.04
C TYR A 295 -8.60 -19.52 -0.95
N SER A 296 -7.90 -19.36 0.20
CA SER A 296 -8.30 -18.36 1.21
C SER A 296 -8.17 -16.91 0.73
N GLN A 297 -7.34 -16.66 -0.30
CA GLN A 297 -7.17 -15.34 -0.91
C GLN A 297 -8.38 -14.86 -1.74
N TYR A 298 -9.36 -15.73 -1.99
CA TYR A 298 -10.53 -15.41 -2.81
C TYR A 298 -11.74 -14.93 -1.98
N ALA A 299 -11.61 -14.88 -0.65
CA ALA A 299 -12.63 -14.38 0.26
C ALA A 299 -12.67 -12.84 0.26
N PRO A 300 -13.82 -12.19 -0.06
CA PRO A 300 -13.91 -10.73 -0.02
C PRO A 300 -13.70 -10.18 1.40
N ARG A 301 -12.78 -9.21 1.56
CA ARG A 301 -12.34 -8.63 2.85
C ARG A 301 -12.17 -7.12 2.79
N GLY A 302 -12.95 -6.37 3.57
CA GLY A 302 -12.91 -4.90 3.59
C GLY A 302 -13.99 -4.25 2.71
N HIS A 303 -13.72 -3.07 2.16
CA HIS A 303 -14.73 -2.21 1.55
C HIS A 303 -15.46 -2.57 0.19
N TYR A 304 -15.11 -3.58 -0.62
CA TYR A 304 -15.95 -4.18 -1.69
C TYR A 304 -17.11 -4.98 -1.08
N THR A 305 -17.05 -5.43 0.19
CA THR A 305 -18.21 -6.10 0.81
C THR A 305 -19.46 -5.22 0.71
N ARG A 306 -19.26 -3.90 0.63
CA ARG A 306 -20.23 -2.85 0.30
C ARG A 306 -21.02 -3.09 -1.04
N SER A 307 -20.60 -3.91 -2.02
CA SER A 307 -21.47 -4.32 -3.16
C SER A 307 -21.19 -5.67 -3.87
N GLU A 308 -22.26 -6.28 -4.40
CA GLU A 308 -22.25 -7.56 -5.14
C GLU A 308 -21.39 -7.52 -6.42
N LYS A 309 -21.44 -6.40 -7.16
CA LYS A 309 -20.64 -6.23 -8.40
C LYS A 309 -19.14 -6.25 -8.10
N LEU A 310 -18.77 -5.67 -6.96
CA LEU A 310 -17.40 -5.56 -6.50
C LEU A 310 -16.87 -6.89 -5.93
N GLN A 311 -17.68 -7.65 -5.19
CA GLN A 311 -17.31 -9.02 -4.80
C GLN A 311 -17.07 -9.95 -6.00
N ASN A 312 -17.90 -9.85 -7.05
CA ASN A 312 -17.72 -10.61 -8.29
C ASN A 312 -16.45 -10.20 -9.04
N TYR A 313 -16.14 -8.89 -9.07
CA TYR A 313 -14.88 -8.38 -9.60
C TYR A 313 -13.66 -8.93 -8.86
N PHE A 314 -13.65 -8.88 -7.51
CA PHE A 314 -12.55 -9.39 -6.69
C PHE A 314 -12.16 -10.81 -7.05
N ARG A 315 -13.13 -11.73 -7.03
CA ARG A 315 -12.89 -13.15 -7.27
C ARG A 315 -12.29 -13.38 -8.67
N ALA A 316 -12.78 -12.66 -9.68
CA ALA A 316 -12.27 -12.74 -11.05
C ALA A 316 -10.88 -12.11 -11.20
N PHE A 317 -10.65 -10.91 -10.64
CA PHE A 317 -9.36 -10.23 -10.75
C PHE A 317 -8.26 -10.97 -9.97
N MET A 318 -8.58 -11.50 -8.78
CA MET A 318 -7.70 -12.38 -8.01
C MET A 318 -7.38 -13.68 -8.77
N TRP A 319 -8.34 -14.29 -9.47
CA TRP A 319 -8.07 -15.42 -10.36
C TRP A 319 -7.07 -15.06 -11.48
N HIS A 320 -7.16 -13.86 -12.06
CA HIS A 320 -6.21 -13.38 -13.07
C HIS A 320 -4.83 -12.97 -12.52
N GLY A 321 -4.75 -12.56 -11.26
CA GLY A 321 -3.50 -12.23 -10.58
C GLY A 321 -2.80 -13.40 -9.91
N ARG A 322 -3.53 -14.41 -9.43
CA ARG A 322 -2.97 -15.54 -8.66
C ARG A 322 -2.62 -16.78 -9.49
N MET A 323 -3.31 -17.03 -10.61
CA MET A 323 -2.99 -18.17 -11.46
C MET A 323 -1.86 -17.85 -12.45
N SER A 324 -0.72 -18.51 -12.25
CA SER A 324 0.45 -18.46 -13.15
C SER A 324 0.47 -19.64 -14.12
N MET A 325 0.86 -19.38 -15.37
CA MET A 325 1.21 -20.40 -16.35
C MET A 325 2.73 -20.62 -16.28
N LEU A 326 3.14 -21.56 -15.42
CA LEU A 326 4.51 -21.79 -14.98
C LEU A 326 5.44 -22.22 -16.13
N LEU A 327 6.64 -21.62 -16.16
CA LEU A 327 7.68 -21.94 -17.11
C LEU A 327 8.32 -23.31 -16.81
N LYS A 328 8.36 -23.74 -15.54
CA LYS A 328 9.00 -24.98 -15.09
C LYS A 328 8.01 -25.98 -14.50
N GLY A 329 8.35 -27.27 -14.57
CA GLY A 329 7.54 -28.35 -13.99
C GLY A 329 7.69 -28.57 -12.48
N LYS A 330 8.66 -27.94 -11.80
CA LYS A 330 9.07 -28.31 -10.43
C LYS A 330 7.98 -28.15 -9.37
N LEU A 331 7.01 -27.25 -9.56
CA LEU A 331 5.86 -27.04 -8.66
C LEU A 331 4.58 -27.77 -9.11
N ILE A 332 4.60 -28.44 -10.28
CA ILE A 332 3.41 -29.08 -10.88
C ILE A 332 3.30 -30.54 -10.46
N GLN A 333 2.21 -30.90 -9.78
CA GLN A 333 1.89 -32.25 -9.32
C GLN A 333 1.18 -33.07 -10.40
N ALA A 334 1.94 -33.56 -11.39
CA ALA A 334 1.44 -34.37 -12.50
C ALA A 334 2.34 -35.58 -12.82
N GLU A 335 1.86 -36.49 -13.68
CA GLU A 335 2.65 -37.66 -14.15
C GLU A 335 3.86 -37.25 -15.01
N ASP A 336 3.76 -36.14 -15.75
CA ASP A 336 4.84 -35.54 -16.55
C ASP A 336 4.85 -34.01 -16.38
N PRO A 337 5.45 -33.49 -15.29
CA PRO A 337 5.43 -32.06 -14.98
C PRO A 337 6.11 -31.17 -16.04
N GLU A 338 7.08 -31.69 -16.77
CA GLU A 338 7.72 -30.96 -17.88
C GLU A 338 6.87 -30.94 -19.16
N LYS A 339 5.93 -31.87 -19.33
CA LYS A 339 4.86 -31.74 -20.33
C LYS A 339 3.81 -30.71 -19.89
N GLU A 340 3.45 -30.69 -18.62
CA GLU A 340 2.47 -29.73 -18.13
C GLU A 340 2.99 -28.28 -18.21
N SER A 341 4.26 -28.02 -17.86
CA SER A 341 4.86 -26.69 -18.04
C SER A 341 5.04 -26.28 -19.50
N ARG A 342 5.27 -27.22 -20.44
CA ARG A 342 5.16 -26.92 -21.89
C ARG A 342 3.74 -26.51 -22.26
N ILE A 343 2.71 -27.24 -21.81
CA ILE A 343 1.32 -26.90 -22.08
C ILE A 343 0.97 -25.52 -21.49
N GLN A 344 1.44 -25.18 -20.29
CA GLN A 344 1.29 -23.84 -19.70
C GLN A 344 2.04 -22.75 -20.50
N THR A 345 3.25 -23.02 -21.00
CA THR A 345 3.94 -22.09 -21.93
C THR A 345 3.12 -21.86 -23.21
N ILE A 346 2.49 -22.91 -23.76
CA ILE A 346 1.63 -22.80 -24.95
C ILE A 346 0.33 -22.03 -24.64
N GLN A 347 -0.27 -22.20 -23.45
CA GLN A 347 -1.45 -21.45 -23.01
C GLN A 347 -1.21 -19.94 -23.08
N ALA A 348 -0.13 -19.47 -22.45
CA ALA A 348 0.30 -18.08 -22.43
C ALA A 348 0.63 -17.55 -23.84
N SER A 349 1.33 -18.36 -24.65
CA SER A 349 1.67 -18.02 -26.04
C SER A 349 0.43 -17.84 -26.92
N LEU A 350 -0.62 -18.65 -26.70
CA LEU A 350 -1.90 -18.53 -27.39
C LEU A 350 -2.67 -17.27 -26.95
N ILE A 351 -2.77 -16.99 -25.64
CA ILE A 351 -3.42 -15.76 -25.13
C ILE A 351 -2.74 -14.52 -25.70
N THR A 352 -1.41 -14.46 -25.58
CA THR A 352 -0.61 -13.33 -26.06
C THR A 352 -0.76 -13.13 -27.56
N SER A 353 -0.74 -14.21 -28.35
CA SER A 353 -0.99 -14.13 -29.80
C SER A 353 -2.39 -13.61 -30.14
N ARG A 354 -3.42 -13.92 -29.33
CA ARG A 354 -4.78 -13.40 -29.54
C ARG A 354 -4.98 -11.93 -29.13
N LEU A 355 -4.17 -11.42 -28.21
CA LEU A 355 -4.08 -9.98 -27.93
C LEU A 355 -3.35 -9.26 -29.08
N GLU A 356 -2.21 -9.77 -29.50
CA GLU A 356 -1.37 -9.19 -30.57
C GLU A 356 -2.07 -9.17 -31.95
N ASP A 357 -2.78 -10.25 -32.30
CA ASP A 357 -3.60 -10.32 -33.52
C ASP A 357 -4.81 -9.36 -33.49
N ASN A 358 -5.19 -8.81 -32.34
CA ASN A 358 -6.40 -8.00 -32.17
C ASN A 358 -6.19 -6.75 -31.29
N PRO A 359 -5.84 -5.59 -31.90
CA PRO A 359 -5.64 -4.33 -31.20
C PRO A 359 -6.81 -3.90 -30.30
N ASP A 360 -8.05 -4.25 -30.62
CA ASP A 360 -9.24 -3.89 -29.83
C ASP A 360 -9.38 -4.73 -28.54
N LEU A 361 -8.57 -5.79 -28.38
CA LEU A 361 -8.41 -6.57 -27.14
C LEU A 361 -7.15 -6.18 -26.39
N LEU A 362 -6.03 -5.99 -27.09
CA LEU A 362 -4.81 -5.47 -26.46
C LEU A 362 -5.09 -4.12 -25.79
N GLN A 363 -5.81 -3.20 -26.44
CA GLN A 363 -6.20 -1.92 -25.84
C GLN A 363 -7.06 -2.05 -24.58
N LYS A 364 -7.90 -3.10 -24.45
CA LYS A 364 -8.67 -3.36 -23.22
C LYS A 364 -7.77 -3.86 -22.10
N TRP A 365 -6.87 -4.79 -22.42
CA TRP A 365 -5.88 -5.29 -21.48
C TRP A 365 -4.97 -4.16 -21.01
N ASP A 366 -4.43 -3.36 -21.93
CA ASP A 366 -3.60 -2.18 -21.67
C ASP A 366 -4.32 -1.19 -20.73
N ARG A 367 -5.61 -0.91 -20.95
CA ARG A 367 -6.37 0.04 -20.13
C ARG A 367 -6.58 -0.45 -18.70
N ILE A 368 -7.01 -1.70 -18.52
CA ILE A 368 -7.14 -2.32 -17.19
C ILE A 368 -5.77 -2.35 -16.47
N TYR A 369 -4.72 -2.75 -17.19
CA TYR A 369 -3.38 -2.87 -16.62
C TYR A 369 -2.77 -1.51 -16.28
N ALA A 370 -2.91 -0.49 -17.14
CA ALA A 370 -2.36 0.85 -16.91
C ALA A 370 -3.03 1.56 -15.72
N ILE A 371 -4.36 1.48 -15.62
CA ILE A 371 -5.12 2.08 -14.49
C ILE A 371 -4.71 1.41 -13.17
N THR A 372 -4.74 0.09 -13.08
CA THR A 372 -4.34 -0.62 -11.85
C THR A 372 -2.84 -0.51 -11.54
N ALA A 373 -2.00 -0.28 -12.56
CA ALA A 373 -0.58 0.01 -12.36
C ALA A 373 -0.30 1.46 -11.95
N PHE A 374 -1.18 2.42 -12.24
CA PHE A 374 -1.08 3.79 -11.76
C PHE A 374 -1.33 3.87 -10.24
N TYR A 375 -2.31 3.11 -9.74
CA TYR A 375 -2.55 2.98 -8.30
C TYR A 375 -1.41 2.23 -7.58
N VAL A 376 -1.23 0.94 -7.88
CA VAL A 376 -0.42 0.03 -7.03
C VAL A 376 0.92 -0.37 -7.66
N GLY A 377 1.07 -0.21 -8.97
CA GLY A 377 2.29 -0.54 -9.72
C GLY A 377 2.18 -1.74 -10.63
N VAL A 378 3.31 -2.07 -11.27
CA VAL A 378 3.39 -3.18 -12.22
C VAL A 378 3.63 -4.52 -11.51
N SER A 379 3.31 -5.61 -12.20
CA SER A 379 3.71 -6.95 -11.78
C SER A 379 5.18 -7.21 -12.12
N ASP A 380 5.86 -7.96 -11.27
CA ASP A 380 7.21 -8.49 -11.45
C ASP A 380 7.23 -9.82 -12.21
N ASP A 381 6.11 -10.56 -12.27
CA ASP A 381 5.89 -11.69 -13.18
C ASP A 381 6.02 -11.31 -14.67
N LEU A 382 5.99 -12.33 -15.54
CA LEU A 382 5.94 -12.15 -16.99
C LEU A 382 4.49 -11.93 -17.45
N GLY A 383 4.25 -10.95 -18.32
CA GLY A 383 2.93 -10.67 -18.90
C GLY A 383 2.88 -10.89 -20.41
N PRO A 384 1.85 -10.36 -21.09
CA PRO A 384 1.73 -10.41 -22.54
C PRO A 384 2.93 -9.77 -23.26
N TYR A 385 3.46 -8.66 -22.79
CA TYR A 385 4.54 -7.95 -23.48
C TYR A 385 5.86 -8.74 -23.50
N GLU A 386 6.27 -9.33 -22.38
CA GLU A 386 7.44 -10.22 -22.34
C GLU A 386 7.27 -11.45 -23.25
N TYR A 387 6.04 -11.98 -23.36
CA TYR A 387 5.74 -13.08 -24.28
C TYR A 387 5.69 -12.64 -25.75
N MET A 388 5.28 -11.41 -26.07
CA MET A 388 5.35 -10.87 -27.44
C MET A 388 6.79 -10.73 -27.90
N GLU A 389 7.67 -10.17 -27.06
CA GLU A 389 9.09 -10.00 -27.38
C GLU A 389 9.78 -11.35 -27.58
N ALA A 390 9.62 -12.28 -26.63
CA ALA A 390 10.19 -13.63 -26.74
C ALA A 390 9.64 -14.42 -27.95
N MET A 391 8.37 -14.22 -28.33
CA MET A 391 7.80 -14.83 -29.54
C MET A 391 8.33 -14.19 -30.84
N GLU A 392 8.58 -12.88 -30.91
CA GLU A 392 9.23 -12.28 -32.10
C GLU A 392 10.70 -12.74 -32.21
N THR A 393 11.42 -12.91 -31.10
CA THR A 393 12.78 -13.49 -31.12
C THR A 393 12.81 -14.92 -31.68
N VAL A 394 11.85 -15.78 -31.30
CA VAL A 394 11.84 -17.21 -31.68
C VAL A 394 11.16 -17.48 -33.04
N PHE A 395 10.02 -16.85 -33.32
CA PHE A 395 9.23 -17.09 -34.53
C PHE A 395 9.39 -15.99 -35.60
N GLY A 396 9.71 -14.78 -35.17
CA GLY A 396 9.53 -13.56 -35.95
C GLY A 396 8.07 -13.33 -36.37
N SER A 397 7.89 -12.32 -37.22
CA SER A 397 6.66 -12.02 -38.00
C SER A 397 6.14 -13.13 -38.95
N GLY A 398 6.50 -14.40 -38.69
CA GLY A 398 6.02 -15.59 -39.40
C GLY A 398 4.79 -16.25 -38.75
N SER A 399 4.32 -17.33 -39.35
CA SER A 399 3.27 -18.16 -38.74
C SER A 399 3.83 -18.93 -37.55
N ARG A 400 3.36 -18.61 -36.34
CA ARG A 400 3.65 -19.36 -35.12
C ARG A 400 3.12 -20.81 -35.24
N ASN A 401 3.81 -21.74 -34.57
CA ASN A 401 3.56 -23.18 -34.61
C ASN A 401 4.19 -23.80 -33.35
N PHE A 402 3.38 -24.07 -32.33
CA PHE A 402 3.88 -24.34 -30.99
C PHE A 402 4.20 -25.84 -30.80
N ASN A 403 5.31 -26.26 -31.38
CA ASN A 403 5.84 -27.62 -31.29
C ASN A 403 6.96 -27.72 -30.24
N ALA A 404 7.34 -28.94 -29.86
CA ALA A 404 8.31 -29.20 -28.79
C ALA A 404 9.71 -28.57 -28.99
N THR A 405 10.14 -28.31 -30.23
CA THR A 405 11.40 -27.59 -30.48
C THR A 405 11.25 -26.10 -30.22
N THR A 406 10.25 -25.46 -30.85
CA THR A 406 10.06 -24.00 -30.74
C THR A 406 9.57 -23.56 -29.36
N ILE A 407 8.83 -24.42 -28.64
CA ILE A 407 8.52 -24.20 -27.22
C ILE A 407 9.76 -24.43 -26.35
N GLY A 408 10.67 -25.32 -26.72
CA GLY A 408 11.97 -25.43 -26.06
C GLY A 408 12.82 -24.16 -26.22
N GLU A 409 12.84 -23.59 -27.43
CA GLU A 409 13.51 -22.34 -27.76
C GLU A 409 12.87 -21.15 -27.01
N LEU A 410 11.53 -21.05 -27.00
CA LEU A 410 10.78 -20.02 -26.26
C LEU A 410 10.96 -20.13 -24.74
N LYS A 411 11.00 -21.36 -24.17
CA LYS A 411 11.29 -21.56 -22.74
C LYS A 411 12.71 -21.14 -22.35
N VAL A 412 13.68 -21.25 -23.26
CA VAL A 412 15.06 -20.77 -23.03
C VAL A 412 15.13 -19.23 -23.11
N GLU A 413 14.42 -18.63 -24.06
CA GLU A 413 14.33 -17.16 -24.20
C GLU A 413 13.68 -16.54 -22.95
N LEU A 414 12.48 -17.00 -22.56
CA LEU A 414 11.74 -16.52 -21.39
C LEU A 414 12.47 -16.74 -20.06
N ALA A 415 13.33 -17.77 -19.94
CA ALA A 415 14.15 -17.97 -18.75
C ALA A 415 15.22 -16.87 -18.55
N GLY A 416 15.57 -16.13 -19.61
CA GLY A 416 16.48 -14.98 -19.54
C GLY A 416 15.82 -13.67 -19.06
N TYR A 417 14.49 -13.63 -18.92
CA TYR A 417 13.75 -12.49 -18.39
C TYR A 417 13.78 -12.49 -16.85
N ARG A 418 13.39 -11.37 -16.24
CA ARG A 418 13.32 -11.21 -14.77
C ARG A 418 12.47 -12.31 -14.12
N SER A 419 12.79 -12.59 -12.87
CA SER A 419 12.03 -13.49 -11.99
C SER A 419 11.20 -12.63 -11.04
N PRO A 420 10.07 -13.14 -10.49
CA PRO A 420 9.42 -12.47 -9.37
C PRO A 420 10.40 -12.26 -8.21
N GLU A 421 10.27 -11.16 -7.50
CA GLU A 421 11.10 -10.79 -6.35
C GLU A 421 10.35 -11.02 -5.01
N ILE A 422 9.06 -11.36 -5.08
CA ILE A 422 8.18 -11.69 -3.95
C ILE A 422 7.50 -13.06 -4.19
N TYR A 423 7.55 -13.96 -3.21
CA TYR A 423 6.91 -15.29 -3.34
C TYR A 423 5.42 -15.25 -2.99
N GLY A 424 4.55 -15.14 -4.00
CA GLY A 424 3.09 -15.10 -3.86
C GLY A 424 2.38 -16.41 -3.43
N GLY A 425 3.09 -17.41 -2.90
CA GLY A 425 2.51 -18.67 -2.39
C GLY A 425 2.20 -19.75 -3.43
N THR A 426 2.37 -19.48 -4.73
CA THR A 426 2.10 -20.45 -5.81
C THR A 426 2.92 -21.74 -5.61
N GLY A 427 2.26 -22.90 -5.56
CA GLY A 427 2.90 -24.19 -5.36
C GLY A 427 3.32 -24.50 -3.91
N SER A 428 2.82 -23.77 -2.91
CA SER A 428 3.21 -23.94 -1.50
C SER A 428 3.12 -25.40 -1.01
N GLY A 429 4.19 -25.86 -0.34
CA GLY A 429 4.30 -27.22 0.20
C GLY A 429 4.52 -28.33 -0.85
N THR A 430 4.81 -27.97 -2.11
CA THR A 430 5.24 -28.94 -3.15
C THR A 430 6.77 -29.04 -3.28
N HIS A 431 7.50 -28.06 -2.75
CA HIS A 431 8.96 -27.99 -2.73
C HIS A 431 9.55 -28.63 -1.45
N GLU A 432 10.85 -28.93 -1.46
CA GLU A 432 11.58 -29.27 -0.22
C GLU A 432 11.63 -28.07 0.75
N PRO A 433 11.87 -28.27 2.06
CA PRO A 433 12.00 -27.16 3.01
C PRO A 433 13.06 -26.14 2.57
N ILE A 434 12.66 -24.88 2.47
CA ILE A 434 13.54 -23.77 2.07
C ILE A 434 14.34 -23.33 3.30
N LEU A 435 15.61 -23.73 3.36
CA LEU A 435 16.48 -23.49 4.52
C LEU A 435 17.55 -22.43 4.26
N THR A 436 17.78 -22.01 3.01
CA THR A 436 18.75 -20.97 2.65
C THR A 436 18.20 -19.96 1.64
N ALA A 437 18.78 -18.76 1.61
CA ALA A 437 18.39 -17.69 0.69
C ALA A 437 18.46 -18.17 -0.76
N GLU A 438 19.53 -18.89 -1.12
CA GLU A 438 19.74 -19.45 -2.45
C GLU A 438 18.65 -20.46 -2.86
N GLN A 439 18.01 -21.13 -1.90
CA GLN A 439 16.85 -22.00 -2.15
C GLN A 439 15.54 -21.20 -2.30
N ALA A 440 15.42 -20.06 -1.64
CA ALA A 440 14.28 -19.13 -1.82
C ALA A 440 14.36 -18.43 -3.17
N ASP A 441 15.57 -17.99 -3.57
CA ASP A 441 15.87 -17.44 -4.89
C ASP A 441 15.61 -18.50 -6.00
N GLU A 442 15.92 -19.78 -5.75
CA GLU A 442 15.54 -20.89 -6.66
C GLU A 442 14.01 -21.09 -6.73
N LEU A 443 13.29 -20.92 -5.62
CA LEU A 443 11.82 -21.01 -5.58
C LEU A 443 11.15 -19.88 -6.37
N LEU A 444 11.64 -18.65 -6.27
CA LEU A 444 11.20 -17.53 -7.11
C LEU A 444 11.40 -17.83 -8.62
N GLU A 445 12.57 -18.36 -8.97
CA GLU A 445 12.87 -18.80 -10.34
C GLU A 445 12.00 -19.99 -10.78
N ASP A 446 11.47 -20.81 -9.86
CA ASP A 446 10.50 -21.87 -10.13
C ASP A 446 9.06 -21.38 -10.28
N THR A 447 8.68 -20.25 -9.65
CA THR A 447 7.37 -19.61 -9.85
C THR A 447 7.27 -18.78 -11.13
N LYS A 448 8.41 -18.46 -11.77
CA LYS A 448 8.47 -17.73 -13.05
C LYS A 448 7.50 -18.34 -14.07
N GLY A 449 6.57 -17.52 -14.55
CA GLY A 449 5.51 -17.92 -15.47
C GLY A 449 4.74 -16.70 -15.98
N PHE A 450 3.77 -16.93 -16.85
CA PHE A 450 2.87 -15.89 -17.34
C PHE A 450 1.70 -15.68 -16.38
N ARG A 451 1.39 -14.42 -16.04
CA ARG A 451 0.15 -14.04 -15.37
C ARG A 451 -0.65 -13.06 -16.23
N PHE A 452 -1.97 -13.19 -16.24
CA PHE A 452 -2.82 -12.33 -17.08
C PHE A 452 -2.99 -10.92 -16.51
N MET A 453 -3.18 -10.82 -15.18
CA MET A 453 -3.19 -9.56 -14.43
C MET A 453 -2.39 -9.72 -13.13
N GLY A 454 -1.13 -10.17 -13.24
CA GLY A 454 -0.28 -10.57 -12.10
C GLY A 454 -0.26 -9.57 -10.94
N GLN A 455 -0.15 -10.08 -9.71
CA GLN A 455 -0.12 -9.25 -8.50
C GLN A 455 1.03 -8.23 -8.56
N ARG A 456 0.87 -7.09 -7.89
CA ARG A 456 1.75 -5.92 -8.03
C ARG A 456 2.93 -6.01 -7.06
N PHE A 457 4.10 -5.56 -7.50
CA PHE A 457 5.28 -5.44 -6.65
C PHE A 457 5.12 -4.22 -5.71
N ILE A 458 5.03 -4.48 -4.39
CA ILE A 458 4.98 -3.45 -3.35
C ILE A 458 6.20 -3.56 -2.42
N PRO A 459 6.86 -2.44 -2.08
CA PRO A 459 8.18 -2.42 -1.42
C PRO A 459 8.20 -3.06 -0.04
N ASP A 460 7.19 -2.82 0.78
CA ASP A 460 7.02 -3.40 2.12
C ASP A 460 6.94 -4.93 2.08
N SER A 461 6.26 -5.51 1.09
CA SER A 461 6.18 -6.98 0.96
C SER A 461 7.48 -7.59 0.44
N TYR A 462 8.26 -6.86 -0.38
CA TYR A 462 9.64 -7.21 -0.72
C TYR A 462 10.58 -7.12 0.49
N ILE A 463 10.48 -6.06 1.30
CA ILE A 463 11.18 -5.91 2.58
C ILE A 463 10.86 -7.09 3.50
N PHE A 464 9.58 -7.39 3.73
CA PHE A 464 9.13 -8.49 4.60
C PHE A 464 9.63 -9.85 4.10
N PHE A 465 9.56 -10.12 2.80
CA PHE A 465 10.09 -11.34 2.21
C PHE A 465 11.62 -11.46 2.41
N ARG A 466 12.37 -10.37 2.23
CA ARG A 466 13.84 -10.33 2.38
C ARG A 466 14.32 -10.27 3.83
N LEU A 467 13.46 -9.88 4.77
CA LEU A 467 13.71 -9.86 6.22
C LEU A 467 13.03 -11.01 6.99
N THR A 468 12.62 -12.10 6.32
CA THR A 468 12.06 -13.30 6.99
C THR A 468 12.75 -14.61 6.62
N GLY A 469 12.44 -15.64 7.40
CA GLY A 469 12.74 -17.05 7.19
C GLY A 469 14.19 -17.37 6.77
N PRO A 470 14.41 -17.82 5.52
CA PRO A 470 15.69 -18.32 5.06
C PRO A 470 16.76 -17.21 4.87
N TYR A 471 16.35 -15.95 4.73
CA TYR A 471 17.26 -14.82 4.50
C TYR A 471 17.95 -14.35 5.80
N THR A 472 17.21 -14.31 6.92
CA THR A 472 17.66 -13.79 8.24
C THR A 472 18.28 -14.85 9.15
N LYS A 473 18.01 -16.14 8.92
CA LYS A 473 18.63 -17.29 9.61
C LYS A 473 18.33 -17.33 11.12
N ASP A 474 19.14 -18.09 11.86
CA ASP A 474 18.92 -18.44 13.27
C ASP A 474 18.84 -17.20 14.18
N TYR A 475 17.85 -17.18 15.07
CA TYR A 475 17.71 -16.22 16.16
C TYR A 475 18.88 -16.34 17.15
N THR A 476 19.54 -15.22 17.44
CA THR A 476 20.76 -15.13 18.26
C THR A 476 20.57 -14.48 19.62
N GLY A 477 19.38 -13.94 19.92
CA GLY A 477 19.03 -13.39 21.25
C GLY A 477 18.75 -14.45 22.32
N ASP A 478 18.27 -14.01 23.49
CA ASP A 478 17.94 -14.93 24.59
C ASP A 478 16.77 -15.85 24.23
N GLN A 479 16.97 -17.16 24.38
CA GLN A 479 15.95 -18.18 24.12
C GLN A 479 14.94 -18.29 25.28
N GLY A 480 15.19 -17.63 26.43
CA GLY A 480 14.27 -17.53 27.56
C GLY A 480 13.15 -16.50 27.38
N GLN A 481 13.34 -15.53 26.48
CA GLN A 481 12.35 -14.53 26.09
C GLN A 481 12.51 -14.26 24.59
N VAL A 482 11.71 -14.97 23.79
CA VAL A 482 11.73 -14.85 22.33
C VAL A 482 10.86 -13.65 21.89
N PRO A 483 11.28 -12.89 20.86
CA PRO A 483 10.58 -11.68 20.40
C PRO A 483 9.37 -12.02 19.52
N PHE A 484 8.55 -11.02 19.14
CA PHE A 484 7.31 -11.23 18.37
C PHE A 484 7.57 -11.96 17.05
N THR A 485 8.63 -11.58 16.33
CA THR A 485 8.98 -12.14 15.00
C THR A 485 9.47 -13.59 15.03
N TYR A 486 9.76 -14.14 16.21
CA TYR A 486 10.40 -15.45 16.35
C TYR A 486 9.47 -16.59 15.98
N ARG A 487 10.05 -17.60 15.31
CA ARG A 487 9.41 -18.88 15.06
C ARG A 487 10.32 -20.05 15.45
N TYR A 488 9.72 -21.04 16.12
CA TYR A 488 10.38 -22.31 16.43
C TYR A 488 10.27 -23.28 15.25
N SER A 489 11.37 -23.95 14.90
CA SER A 489 11.39 -24.96 13.83
C SER A 489 12.44 -26.03 14.09
N GLU A 490 12.13 -27.29 13.75
CA GLU A 490 13.08 -28.41 13.87
C GLU A 490 14.34 -28.24 12.99
N TYR A 491 14.31 -27.32 12.03
CA TYR A 491 15.40 -27.07 11.07
C TYR A 491 16.19 -25.78 11.32
N GLY A 492 15.83 -24.98 12.33
CA GLY A 492 16.48 -23.71 12.70
C GLY A 492 15.46 -22.64 13.09
N ASN A 493 15.61 -22.04 14.27
CA ASN A 493 14.68 -21.04 14.80
C ASN A 493 14.85 -19.71 14.06
N ASN A 494 13.92 -19.34 13.18
CA ASN A 494 14.07 -18.22 12.25
C ASN A 494 13.11 -17.06 12.56
N ARG A 495 13.26 -15.96 11.81
CA ARG A 495 12.35 -14.81 11.83
C ARG A 495 11.12 -15.15 10.99
N GLY A 496 10.11 -15.76 11.60
CA GLY A 496 8.94 -16.29 10.88
C GLY A 496 7.92 -15.22 10.47
N PHE A 497 7.99 -14.02 11.06
CA PHE A 497 7.13 -12.88 10.77
C PHE A 497 7.99 -11.62 10.64
N PRO A 498 7.56 -10.61 9.86
CA PRO A 498 8.10 -9.26 9.96
C PRO A 498 7.47 -8.51 11.15
N ARG A 499 7.83 -7.24 11.33
CA ARG A 499 7.02 -6.22 12.03
C ARG A 499 6.62 -5.13 11.02
N GLY A 500 5.54 -4.39 11.27
CA GLY A 500 5.29 -3.12 10.55
C GLY A 500 6.46 -2.13 10.66
N LEU A 501 7.19 -2.19 11.79
CA LEU A 501 8.44 -1.47 12.03
C LEU A 501 9.53 -1.71 10.97
N ASP A 502 9.58 -2.88 10.32
CA ASP A 502 10.59 -3.18 9.29
C ASP A 502 10.45 -2.24 8.08
N ALA A 503 9.21 -1.90 7.71
CA ALA A 503 8.93 -0.95 6.64
C ALA A 503 9.32 0.47 7.08
N MET A 504 8.90 0.90 8.27
CA MET A 504 9.17 2.25 8.79
C MET A 504 10.67 2.53 8.98
N ALA A 505 11.44 1.52 9.41
CA ALA A 505 12.88 1.61 9.50
C ALA A 505 13.54 1.89 8.13
N LEU A 506 13.14 1.15 7.09
CA LEU A 506 13.67 1.31 5.73
C LEU A 506 13.05 2.49 4.94
N LEU A 507 11.97 3.08 5.44
CA LEU A 507 11.51 4.42 5.04
C LEU A 507 12.33 5.55 5.70
N GLY A 508 13.21 5.25 6.66
CA GLY A 508 14.17 6.18 7.27
C GLY A 508 14.01 6.41 8.78
N SER A 509 13.09 5.72 9.46
CA SER A 509 12.85 5.93 10.89
C SER A 509 13.94 5.31 11.77
N GLU A 510 14.87 6.13 12.27
CA GLU A 510 15.82 5.69 13.31
C GLU A 510 15.08 5.24 14.59
N ARG A 511 13.86 5.75 14.84
CA ARG A 511 13.00 5.31 15.96
C ARG A 511 12.43 3.90 15.78
N ALA A 512 12.04 3.51 14.56
CA ALA A 512 11.64 2.13 14.29
C ALA A 512 12.80 1.15 14.44
N VAL A 513 14.03 1.54 14.04
CA VAL A 513 15.25 0.75 14.28
C VAL A 513 15.49 0.55 15.78
N TYR A 514 15.33 1.60 16.60
CA TYR A 514 15.44 1.48 18.06
C TYR A 514 14.47 0.43 18.64
N TRP A 515 13.20 0.45 18.24
CA TRP A 515 12.22 -0.53 18.74
C TRP A 515 12.48 -1.95 18.23
N LEU A 516 12.96 -2.14 17.00
CA LEU A 516 13.37 -3.46 16.50
C LEU A 516 14.55 -4.05 17.29
N ASP A 517 15.46 -3.22 17.78
CA ASP A 517 16.58 -3.63 18.64
C ASP A 517 16.14 -3.87 20.11
N GLU A 518 15.35 -2.98 20.71
CA GLU A 518 14.87 -3.08 22.10
C GLU A 518 13.88 -4.24 22.28
N LEU A 519 12.95 -4.41 21.34
CA LEU A 519 12.03 -5.56 21.28
C LEU A 519 12.71 -6.84 20.77
N ASN A 520 14.02 -6.76 20.46
CA ASN A 520 14.90 -7.89 20.14
C ASN A 520 14.49 -8.64 18.83
N ASP A 521 13.62 -8.01 18.02
CA ASP A 521 13.13 -8.45 16.71
C ASP A 521 14.17 -8.32 15.58
N SER A 522 15.30 -7.65 15.84
CA SER A 522 16.45 -7.56 14.92
C SER A 522 17.51 -8.67 15.12
N ASN A 523 17.50 -9.38 16.25
CA ASN A 523 18.62 -10.23 16.68
C ASN A 523 18.65 -11.63 16.01
N TYR A 524 18.72 -11.66 14.69
CA TYR A 524 18.92 -12.86 13.88
C TYR A 524 20.24 -12.78 13.11
N LYS A 525 20.90 -13.93 12.97
CA LYS A 525 22.28 -14.08 12.48
C LYS A 525 22.64 -13.33 11.18
N ASN A 526 21.68 -13.19 10.26
CA ASN A 526 21.85 -12.47 8.99
C ASN A 526 21.01 -11.18 8.89
N TYR A 527 20.21 -10.81 9.91
CA TYR A 527 19.27 -9.68 9.81
C TYR A 527 19.97 -8.37 9.44
N SER A 528 21.00 -7.95 10.19
CA SER A 528 21.71 -6.70 9.93
C SER A 528 22.42 -6.65 8.57
N LEU A 529 22.73 -7.81 7.97
CA LEU A 529 23.26 -7.90 6.60
C LEU A 529 22.15 -7.62 5.58
N ARG A 530 20.98 -8.26 5.72
CA ARG A 530 19.84 -8.06 4.81
C ARG A 530 19.21 -6.69 4.95
N TYR A 531 19.13 -6.17 6.18
CA TYR A 531 18.78 -4.78 6.44
C TYR A 531 19.75 -3.83 5.73
N GLY A 532 21.06 -4.00 5.90
CA GLY A 532 22.07 -3.15 5.25
C GLY A 532 22.07 -3.23 3.71
N GLU A 533 21.68 -4.36 3.12
CA GLU A 533 21.42 -4.49 1.68
C GLU A 533 20.22 -3.62 1.24
N LEU A 534 19.09 -3.72 1.94
CA LEU A 534 17.85 -2.97 1.63
C LEU A 534 18.00 -1.47 1.92
N ASP A 535 18.63 -1.10 3.04
CA ASP A 535 18.97 0.29 3.41
C ASP A 535 19.83 0.96 2.33
N SER A 536 20.82 0.22 1.81
CA SER A 536 21.64 0.67 0.67
C SER A 536 20.86 0.77 -0.64
N GLU A 537 19.81 -0.04 -0.84
CA GLU A 537 18.96 0.01 -2.03
C GLU A 537 18.02 1.23 -1.96
N PHE A 538 17.25 1.35 -0.88
CA PHE A 538 16.23 2.39 -0.68
C PHE A 538 16.86 3.78 -0.51
N SER A 539 18.02 3.90 0.14
CA SER A 539 18.76 5.17 0.25
C SER A 539 19.28 5.73 -1.09
N ASN A 540 19.26 4.93 -2.17
CA ASN A 540 19.66 5.36 -3.51
C ASN A 540 18.45 5.68 -4.43
N PHE A 541 17.21 5.53 -3.97
CA PHE A 541 16.02 5.85 -4.77
C PHE A 541 15.90 7.36 -5.02
N SER A 542 15.75 7.73 -6.30
CA SER A 542 15.49 9.11 -6.71
C SER A 542 14.04 9.52 -6.44
N ALA A 543 13.74 10.81 -6.58
CA ALA A 543 12.36 11.29 -6.51
C ALA A 543 11.43 10.66 -7.57
N ALA A 544 11.97 10.13 -8.68
CA ALA A 544 11.18 9.38 -9.67
C ALA A 544 10.94 7.92 -9.26
N ASP A 545 11.87 7.31 -8.52
CA ASP A 545 11.71 5.97 -7.94
C ASP A 545 10.73 5.99 -6.76
N TRP A 546 10.72 7.06 -5.97
CA TRP A 546 9.76 7.26 -4.89
C TRP A 546 8.35 7.63 -5.35
N ASN A 547 8.18 8.21 -6.54
CA ASN A 547 6.87 8.65 -7.04
C ASN A 547 6.50 7.95 -8.36
N ARG A 548 6.89 6.66 -8.49
CA ARG A 548 6.69 5.84 -9.71
C ARG A 548 5.22 5.47 -9.96
N ASN A 549 4.39 5.51 -8.92
CA ASN A 549 2.95 5.27 -8.89
C ASN A 549 2.41 5.81 -7.55
N LEU A 550 1.10 5.79 -7.34
CA LEU A 550 0.49 6.39 -6.15
C LEU A 550 0.87 5.69 -4.83
N TYR A 551 1.00 4.36 -4.81
CA TYR A 551 1.40 3.58 -3.63
C TYR A 551 2.77 4.02 -3.08
N TRP A 552 3.76 4.12 -3.97
CA TRP A 552 5.11 4.56 -3.61
C TRP A 552 5.11 6.02 -3.15
N SER A 553 4.34 6.88 -3.82
CA SER A 553 4.18 8.28 -3.43
C SER A 553 3.56 8.43 -2.03
N TRP A 554 2.59 7.59 -1.65
CA TRP A 554 1.99 7.61 -0.30
C TRP A 554 3.05 7.27 0.76
N LEU A 555 3.83 6.19 0.59
CA LEU A 555 4.94 5.87 1.50
C LEU A 555 5.97 7.02 1.57
N TYR A 556 6.21 7.70 0.46
CA TYR A 556 7.06 8.90 0.42
C TYR A 556 6.46 10.10 1.21
N THR A 557 5.13 10.21 1.39
CA THR A 557 4.53 11.21 2.28
C THR A 557 4.76 10.95 3.78
N LEU A 558 5.04 9.71 4.19
CA LEU A 558 5.19 9.35 5.61
C LEU A 558 6.56 9.72 6.17
N GLN A 559 7.62 9.71 5.35
CA GLN A 559 9.00 9.95 5.81
C GLN A 559 9.19 11.22 6.68
N PRO A 560 8.59 12.39 6.36
CA PRO A 560 8.78 13.60 7.16
C PRO A 560 8.11 13.58 8.54
N LEU A 561 7.20 12.62 8.80
CA LEU A 561 6.64 12.36 10.13
C LEU A 561 7.62 11.56 11.01
N MET A 562 8.48 10.75 10.38
CA MET A 562 9.43 9.85 11.05
C MET A 562 10.83 10.45 11.26
N ASN A 563 11.00 11.76 11.00
CA ASN A 563 12.25 12.49 11.13
C ASN A 563 12.55 12.94 12.58
N ASP A 564 13.83 13.17 12.89
CA ASP A 564 14.25 13.85 14.12
C ASP A 564 13.85 15.33 14.13
N TYR A 565 12.89 15.70 14.98
CA TYR A 565 12.55 17.10 15.24
C TYR A 565 13.54 17.73 16.22
N GLY A 566 14.48 18.52 15.68
CA GLY A 566 15.51 19.22 16.46
C GLY A 566 15.13 20.64 16.93
N GLU A 567 16.15 21.39 17.37
CA GLU A 567 16.04 22.80 17.79
C GLU A 567 15.36 23.65 16.70
N GLY A 568 14.22 24.25 17.04
CA GLY A 568 13.41 25.09 16.14
C GLY A 568 12.02 24.53 15.83
N TYR A 569 11.76 23.24 16.09
CA TYR A 569 10.41 22.66 16.16
C TYR A 569 9.79 22.85 17.56
N PRO A 570 8.45 22.78 17.74
CA PRO A 570 7.81 22.84 19.06
C PRO A 570 8.37 21.84 20.08
N THR A 571 8.38 22.21 21.36
CA THR A 571 9.02 21.43 22.43
C THR A 571 8.46 20.00 22.57
N PHE A 572 7.16 19.78 22.33
CA PHE A 572 6.59 18.42 22.36
C PHE A 572 7.14 17.51 21.24
N MET A 573 7.41 18.06 20.05
CA MET A 573 7.90 17.28 18.91
C MET A 573 9.33 16.78 19.10
N GLN A 574 10.13 17.50 19.89
CA GLN A 574 11.53 17.15 20.22
C GLN A 574 11.64 16.00 21.24
N THR A 575 10.61 15.16 21.39
CA THR A 575 10.58 14.07 22.37
C THR A 575 10.48 12.70 21.70
N ASP A 576 11.24 11.73 22.22
CA ASP A 576 11.10 10.29 21.93
C ASP A 576 9.63 9.83 21.88
N ALA A 577 8.82 10.29 22.82
CA ALA A 577 7.40 9.94 22.89
C ALA A 577 6.58 10.51 21.72
N TRP A 578 6.93 11.67 21.17
CA TRP A 578 6.29 12.18 19.95
C TRP A 578 6.72 11.40 18.72
N GLN A 579 7.98 10.97 18.64
CA GLN A 579 8.41 10.03 17.60
C GLN A 579 7.65 8.69 17.70
N ASP A 580 7.34 8.21 18.90
CA ASP A 580 6.49 7.03 19.11
C ASP A 580 5.03 7.27 18.68
N LYS A 581 4.50 8.50 18.81
CA LYS A 581 3.19 8.89 18.25
C LYS A 581 3.25 8.87 16.72
N GLU A 582 4.23 9.52 16.10
CA GLU A 582 4.28 9.63 14.64
C GLU A 582 4.60 8.30 13.95
N LEU A 583 5.34 7.42 14.62
CA LEU A 583 5.53 6.04 14.21
C LEU A 583 4.19 5.29 14.18
N SER A 584 3.34 5.47 15.20
CA SER A 584 1.98 4.90 15.22
C SER A 584 1.04 5.52 14.18
N THR A 585 1.09 6.83 13.95
CA THR A 585 0.32 7.51 12.89
C THR A 585 0.75 7.04 11.50
N SER A 586 2.06 6.85 11.29
CA SER A 586 2.62 6.32 10.04
C SER A 586 2.23 4.84 9.81
N LEU A 587 2.22 4.03 10.87
CA LEU A 587 1.77 2.63 10.82
C LEU A 587 0.25 2.49 10.63
N ALA A 588 -0.55 3.37 11.24
CA ALA A 588 -1.98 3.46 10.99
C ALA A 588 -2.26 3.79 9.51
N SER A 589 -1.63 4.82 8.95
CA SER A 589 -1.84 5.18 7.54
C SER A 589 -1.22 4.18 6.55
N TRP A 590 -0.16 3.46 6.94
CA TRP A 590 0.31 2.32 6.16
C TRP A 590 -0.66 1.12 6.22
N THR A 591 -1.34 0.91 7.35
CA THR A 591 -2.45 -0.06 7.44
C THR A 591 -3.61 0.33 6.51
N GLU A 592 -3.99 1.62 6.49
CA GLU A 592 -4.96 2.16 5.53
C GLU A 592 -4.50 1.93 4.07
N LEU A 593 -3.25 2.24 3.73
CA LEU A 593 -2.69 1.96 2.39
C LEU A 593 -2.74 0.47 2.01
N ARG A 594 -2.48 -0.45 2.97
CA ARG A 594 -2.58 -1.91 2.77
C ARG A 594 -4.03 -2.39 2.69
N HIS A 595 -4.99 -1.66 3.26
CA HIS A 595 -6.43 -1.89 3.16
C HIS A 595 -7.02 -1.38 1.84
N ASP A 596 -6.61 -0.19 1.39
CA ASP A 596 -6.99 0.39 0.11
C ASP A 596 -6.40 -0.38 -1.07
N THR A 597 -5.21 -0.97 -0.89
CA THR A 597 -4.63 -1.90 -1.88
C THR A 597 -5.01 -3.36 -1.65
N ILE A 598 -5.96 -3.58 -0.76
CA ILE A 598 -6.88 -4.72 -0.85
C ILE A 598 -7.96 -4.45 -1.93
N LEU A 599 -8.23 -3.17 -2.32
CA LEU A 599 -9.01 -2.53 -3.44
C LEU A 599 -10.26 -1.70 -2.97
N TYR A 600 -11.54 -2.06 -3.27
CA TYR A 600 -12.70 -1.88 -2.35
C TYR A 600 -13.44 -0.43 -2.30
N ALA A 601 -14.81 -0.21 -2.12
CA ALA A 601 -15.62 1.07 -1.70
C ALA A 601 -17.22 1.05 -1.83
N LYS A 602 -18.21 2.00 -1.54
CA LYS A 602 -18.55 3.48 -1.20
C LYS A 602 -20.06 3.59 -0.62
N GLN A 603 -20.86 4.62 -0.15
CA GLN A 603 -21.10 6.15 -0.03
C GLN A 603 -22.26 6.51 1.03
N SER A 604 -22.66 7.68 1.68
CA SER A 604 -22.54 9.21 1.76
C SER A 604 -23.07 9.76 3.17
N TYR A 605 -23.42 11.00 3.69
CA TYR A 605 -23.79 12.46 3.41
C TYR A 605 -23.46 13.37 4.69
N GLY A 606 -23.87 14.63 5.11
CA GLY A 606 -24.69 15.88 4.79
C GLY A 606 -25.29 16.62 6.08
N ILE A 607 -25.75 17.91 6.31
CA ILE A 607 -25.80 19.32 5.72
C ILE A 607 -26.32 20.44 6.77
N GLU A 608 -25.92 21.76 6.67
CA GLU A 608 -26.59 23.10 7.05
C GLU A 608 -26.14 24.12 8.20
N ASP A 609 -25.67 25.33 7.78
CA ASP A 609 -25.68 26.78 8.24
C ASP A 609 -24.92 27.47 9.45
N SER A 610 -24.30 28.62 9.09
CA SER A 610 -24.02 29.89 9.82
C SER A 610 -22.74 30.11 10.66
N LEU A 611 -22.12 31.29 10.50
CA LEU A 611 -20.77 31.63 10.99
C LEU A 611 -20.74 32.68 12.14
N PRO A 612 -19.98 32.47 13.23
CA PRO A 612 -19.80 33.43 14.32
C PRO A 612 -18.64 34.44 14.09
N VAL A 613 -18.57 35.46 14.96
CA VAL A 613 -17.52 36.51 14.99
C VAL A 613 -16.59 36.30 16.17
N PHE A 614 -15.28 36.30 15.92
CA PHE A 614 -14.23 36.20 16.93
C PHE A 614 -13.58 37.55 17.22
N GLY A 615 -12.85 37.62 18.33
CA GLY A 615 -11.94 38.71 18.67
C GLY A 615 -11.14 38.36 19.93
N ASP A 616 -9.86 38.71 19.96
CA ASP A 616 -8.88 38.61 21.06
C ASP A 616 -8.77 37.27 21.83
N LYS A 617 -9.44 36.22 21.38
CA LYS A 617 -9.24 34.85 21.85
C LYS A 617 -8.06 34.22 21.14
N THR A 618 -7.27 33.46 21.89
CA THR A 618 -6.33 32.50 21.30
C THR A 618 -7.11 31.38 20.61
N VAL A 619 -6.51 30.81 19.58
CA VAL A 619 -7.13 29.88 18.65
C VAL A 619 -6.22 28.65 18.52
N GLY A 620 -6.72 27.58 17.91
CA GLY A 620 -6.01 26.31 17.75
C GLY A 620 -4.68 26.40 17.00
N TYR A 621 -4.05 25.25 16.85
CA TYR A 621 -2.70 25.07 16.29
C TYR A 621 -2.75 23.97 15.22
N VAL A 622 -1.93 24.06 14.17
CA VAL A 622 -1.71 22.95 13.24
C VAL A 622 -0.46 22.18 13.69
N GLU A 623 -0.45 20.86 13.51
CA GLU A 623 0.75 20.06 13.66
C GLU A 623 1.79 20.51 12.62
N PRO A 624 2.93 21.11 12.99
CA PRO A 624 3.69 21.93 12.05
C PRO A 624 4.69 21.09 11.22
N VAL A 625 4.13 20.28 10.32
CA VAL A 625 4.86 19.35 9.42
C VAL A 625 4.66 19.73 7.93
N PRO A 626 5.04 20.95 7.49
CA PRO A 626 4.72 21.44 6.15
C PRO A 626 5.36 20.62 5.01
N GLU A 627 6.48 19.93 5.24
CA GLU A 627 7.02 19.00 4.24
C GLU A 627 6.09 17.80 4.00
N HIS A 628 5.50 17.23 5.05
CA HIS A 628 4.52 16.14 4.93
C HIS A 628 3.29 16.63 4.16
N TYR A 629 2.72 17.77 4.53
CA TYR A 629 1.56 18.34 3.83
C TYR A 629 1.86 18.69 2.35
N ASN A 630 3.06 19.19 2.04
CA ASN A 630 3.49 19.46 0.65
C ASN A 630 3.67 18.17 -0.17
N ARG A 631 4.25 17.10 0.41
CA ARG A 631 4.29 15.78 -0.26
C ARG A 631 2.89 15.19 -0.47
N LEU A 632 1.99 15.34 0.50
CA LEU A 632 0.60 14.88 0.41
C LEU A 632 -0.23 15.71 -0.60
N LEU A 633 0.08 16.99 -0.76
CA LEU A 633 -0.48 17.86 -1.81
C LEU A 633 0.01 17.46 -3.19
N ALA A 634 1.31 17.17 -3.33
CA ALA A 634 1.90 16.66 -4.57
C ALA A 634 1.27 15.31 -4.98
N LEU A 635 1.02 14.43 -4.01
CA LEU A 635 0.29 13.17 -4.20
C LEU A 635 -1.18 13.39 -4.59
N THR A 636 -1.92 14.23 -3.87
CA THR A 636 -3.32 14.57 -4.18
C THR A 636 -3.48 15.07 -5.61
N ARG A 637 -2.57 15.97 -6.05
CA ARG A 637 -2.51 16.48 -7.43
C ARG A 637 -2.13 15.38 -8.43
N MET A 638 -1.13 14.55 -8.12
CA MET A 638 -0.71 13.42 -8.97
C MET A 638 -1.88 12.47 -9.24
N THR A 639 -2.65 12.11 -8.21
CA THR A 639 -3.84 11.24 -8.31
C THR A 639 -4.90 11.85 -9.22
N ALA A 640 -5.26 13.12 -9.03
CA ALA A 640 -6.26 13.79 -9.86
C ALA A 640 -5.81 13.96 -11.33
N ASP A 641 -4.63 14.56 -11.57
CA ASP A 641 -4.06 14.77 -12.91
C ASP A 641 -3.95 13.42 -13.67
N GLY A 642 -3.45 12.36 -13.00
CA GLY A 642 -3.25 11.05 -13.61
C GLY A 642 -4.55 10.30 -13.92
N LEU A 643 -5.59 10.43 -13.10
CA LEU A 643 -6.91 9.85 -13.40
C LEU A 643 -7.64 10.64 -14.51
N GLU A 644 -7.45 11.95 -14.63
CA GLU A 644 -7.96 12.73 -15.78
C GLU A 644 -7.24 12.33 -17.07
N GLU A 645 -5.90 12.22 -17.07
CA GLU A 645 -5.13 11.76 -18.24
C GLU A 645 -5.47 10.33 -18.67
N LEU A 646 -5.88 9.48 -17.71
CA LEU A 646 -6.37 8.13 -17.97
C LEU A 646 -7.85 8.07 -18.36
N ASP A 647 -8.59 9.19 -18.50
CA ASP A 647 -10.04 9.21 -18.79
C ASP A 647 -10.82 8.34 -17.76
N ALA A 648 -10.41 8.43 -16.49
CA ALA A 648 -10.83 7.57 -15.38
C ALA A 648 -11.23 8.36 -14.11
N LEU A 649 -11.31 9.69 -14.16
CA LEU A 649 -11.79 10.54 -13.07
C LEU A 649 -13.23 10.98 -13.32
N ASP A 650 -14.12 10.78 -12.34
CA ASP A 650 -15.49 11.29 -12.40
C ASP A 650 -15.65 12.70 -11.76
N GLU A 651 -16.73 13.40 -12.14
CA GLU A 651 -17.00 14.78 -11.71
C GLU A 651 -17.21 14.95 -10.18
N ASP A 652 -17.51 13.90 -9.43
CA ASP A 652 -17.74 13.95 -7.99
C ASP A 652 -16.45 13.67 -7.22
N THR A 653 -15.70 12.65 -7.63
CA THR A 653 -14.37 12.31 -7.11
C THR A 653 -13.36 13.42 -7.37
N GLY A 654 -13.33 14.01 -8.57
CA GLY A 654 -12.44 15.15 -8.86
C GLY A 654 -12.71 16.36 -7.96
N ARG A 655 -13.97 16.63 -7.62
CA ARG A 655 -14.36 17.70 -6.69
C ARG A 655 -13.99 17.43 -5.23
N ASN A 656 -13.81 16.17 -4.83
CA ASN A 656 -13.23 15.83 -3.52
C ASN A 656 -11.73 16.18 -3.51
N PHE A 657 -10.97 15.75 -4.52
CA PHE A 657 -9.53 16.05 -4.61
C PHE A 657 -9.25 17.57 -4.69
N GLU A 658 -10.00 18.33 -5.50
CA GLU A 658 -9.95 19.82 -5.50
C GLU A 658 -10.17 20.41 -4.09
N SER A 659 -10.94 19.73 -3.25
CA SER A 659 -11.25 20.16 -1.88
C SER A 659 -10.09 19.85 -0.92
N LEU A 660 -9.50 18.66 -1.01
CA LEU A 660 -8.33 18.27 -0.22
C LEU A 660 -7.09 19.10 -0.59
N GLU A 661 -6.88 19.38 -1.87
CA GLU A 661 -5.84 20.31 -2.37
C GLU A 661 -5.90 21.66 -1.64
N ARG A 662 -7.06 22.32 -1.66
CA ARG A 662 -7.26 23.62 -1.00
C ARG A 662 -7.14 23.55 0.52
N VAL A 663 -7.38 22.39 1.12
CA VAL A 663 -7.14 22.17 2.55
C VAL A 663 -5.64 22.09 2.84
N LEU A 664 -4.90 21.27 2.08
CA LEU A 664 -3.46 21.08 2.24
C LEU A 664 -2.67 22.37 1.97
N GLU A 665 -2.98 23.09 0.89
CA GLU A 665 -2.40 24.42 0.62
C GLU A 665 -2.53 25.35 1.82
N LYS A 666 -3.70 25.37 2.48
CA LYS A 666 -3.95 26.26 3.60
C LYS A 666 -3.27 25.81 4.90
N LEU A 667 -3.08 24.51 5.10
CA LEU A 667 -2.33 24.00 6.26
C LEU A 667 -0.82 24.24 6.10
N ILE A 668 -0.25 24.11 4.90
CA ILE A 668 1.14 24.50 4.62
C ILE A 668 1.36 25.98 5.01
N GLU A 669 0.52 26.89 4.52
CA GLU A 669 0.59 28.34 4.82
C GLU A 669 0.44 28.68 6.32
N ILE A 670 -0.15 27.79 7.12
CA ILE A 670 -0.30 27.97 8.58
C ILE A 670 0.90 27.38 9.32
N SER A 671 1.31 26.15 8.99
CA SER A 671 2.46 25.50 9.60
C SER A 671 3.79 26.21 9.33
N GLU A 672 3.95 26.84 8.16
CA GLU A 672 5.07 27.75 7.88
C GLU A 672 5.14 28.89 8.92
N LYS A 673 4.04 29.62 9.12
CA LYS A 673 3.95 30.71 10.10
C LYS A 673 4.18 30.23 11.54
N GLU A 674 3.69 29.04 11.88
CA GLU A 674 3.85 28.46 13.21
C GLU A 674 5.30 28.03 13.50
N LEU A 675 6.04 27.54 12.50
CA LEU A 675 7.48 27.28 12.59
C LEU A 675 8.30 28.56 12.61
N GLU A 676 7.98 29.56 11.78
CA GLU A 676 8.70 30.84 11.75
C GLU A 676 8.36 31.76 12.94
N ASN A 677 7.40 31.37 13.79
CA ASN A 677 6.88 32.13 14.93
C ASN A 677 6.27 33.50 14.51
N GLU A 678 5.49 33.50 13.43
CA GLU A 678 4.65 34.64 13.01
C GLU A 678 3.28 34.66 13.70
N GLU A 679 2.62 35.82 13.73
CA GLU A 679 1.23 35.93 14.23
C GLU A 679 0.23 35.51 13.14
N LEU A 680 -0.50 34.42 13.38
CA LEU A 680 -1.61 33.97 12.53
C LEU A 680 -2.64 35.08 12.30
N THR A 681 -3.13 35.20 11.07
CA THR A 681 -4.15 36.19 10.69
C THR A 681 -5.54 35.82 11.24
N GLU A 682 -6.47 36.77 11.23
CA GLU A 682 -7.88 36.50 11.59
C GLU A 682 -8.57 35.51 10.62
N GLU A 683 -8.02 35.31 9.41
CA GLU A 683 -8.49 34.31 8.45
C GLU A 683 -7.95 32.92 8.77
N ASP A 684 -6.65 32.80 9.06
CA ASP A 684 -6.01 31.56 9.53
C ASP A 684 -6.70 31.03 10.80
N LYS A 685 -6.93 31.93 11.77
CA LYS A 685 -7.68 31.65 13.00
C LYS A 685 -9.09 31.15 12.72
N LEU A 686 -9.82 31.82 11.82
CA LEU A 686 -11.19 31.46 11.47
C LEU A 686 -11.27 30.11 10.73
N TYR A 687 -10.21 29.77 9.99
CA TYR A 687 -10.05 28.49 9.30
C TYR A 687 -9.84 27.35 10.31
N ILE A 688 -8.85 27.47 11.21
CA ILE A 688 -8.58 26.47 12.25
C ILE A 688 -9.80 26.20 13.14
N PHE A 689 -10.52 27.25 13.56
CA PHE A 689 -11.74 27.09 14.37
C PHE A 689 -12.82 26.24 13.68
N LYS A 690 -12.92 26.33 12.34
CA LYS A 690 -13.96 25.67 11.53
C LYS A 690 -13.47 24.40 10.84
N PHE A 691 -12.28 23.91 11.17
CA PHE A 691 -11.67 22.82 10.41
C PHE A 691 -12.58 21.59 10.30
N GLY A 692 -13.30 21.23 11.37
CA GLY A 692 -14.34 20.18 11.35
C GLY A 692 -15.51 20.46 10.41
N GLU A 693 -16.01 21.71 10.35
CA GLU A 693 -17.05 22.12 9.39
C GLU A 693 -16.55 22.04 7.93
N ILE A 694 -15.27 22.40 7.71
CA ILE A 694 -14.63 22.43 6.40
C ILE A 694 -14.43 21.00 5.88
N ILE A 695 -13.73 20.13 6.62
CA ILE A 695 -13.46 18.75 6.18
C ILE A 695 -14.74 17.94 6.00
N ARG A 696 -15.75 18.15 6.87
CA ARG A 696 -17.09 17.53 6.75
C ARG A 696 -17.83 17.96 5.47
N ALA A 697 -17.56 19.17 4.96
CA ALA A 697 -18.10 19.66 3.70
C ALA A 697 -17.22 19.32 2.48
N SER A 698 -15.94 19.02 2.69
CA SER A 698 -14.97 18.69 1.63
C SER A 698 -15.00 17.22 1.17
N VAL A 699 -15.38 16.28 2.04
CA VAL A 699 -15.38 14.84 1.73
C VAL A 699 -16.82 14.33 1.55
N SER A 700 -17.18 13.99 0.30
CA SER A 700 -18.53 13.48 -0.07
C SER A 700 -18.65 11.94 -0.07
N VAL A 701 -17.80 11.27 0.70
CA VAL A 701 -17.62 9.81 0.73
C VAL A 701 -18.42 9.16 1.88
N ASP A 702 -18.49 7.82 1.87
CA ASP A 702 -19.25 6.93 2.76
C ASP A 702 -19.03 7.15 4.27
N GLU A 703 -20.03 6.78 5.08
CA GLU A 703 -19.86 6.60 6.53
C GLU A 703 -18.99 5.37 6.83
N GLU A 704 -19.09 4.29 6.03
CA GLU A 704 -18.27 3.07 6.19
C GLU A 704 -16.80 3.27 5.76
N ALA A 705 -16.52 4.20 4.84
CA ALA A 705 -15.15 4.58 4.44
C ALA A 705 -14.44 5.44 5.48
N ARG A 706 -15.17 6.36 6.12
CA ARG A 706 -14.63 7.23 7.18
C ARG A 706 -14.28 6.51 8.47
N LYS A 707 -14.43 5.18 8.54
CA LYS A 707 -14.19 4.42 9.76
C LYS A 707 -12.71 4.13 9.92
N THR A 708 -12.10 4.62 10.98
CA THR A 708 -10.74 4.25 11.37
C THR A 708 -10.62 2.81 11.92
N THR A 709 -11.61 1.94 11.72
CA THR A 709 -11.68 0.58 12.29
C THR A 709 -11.49 -0.48 11.19
N LEU A 710 -10.30 -0.53 10.61
CA LEU A 710 -9.97 -1.31 9.41
C LEU A 710 -8.89 -2.36 9.70
N VAL A 711 -8.82 -3.44 8.91
CA VAL A 711 -7.82 -4.52 9.09
C VAL A 711 -7.27 -5.04 7.78
N ALA A 712 -5.94 -5.20 7.68
CA ALA A 712 -5.26 -5.73 6.50
C ALA A 712 -4.26 -6.83 6.88
N ASP A 713 -4.37 -8.00 6.25
CA ASP A 713 -3.35 -9.04 6.39
C ASP A 713 -2.14 -8.71 5.52
N VAL A 714 -0.97 -8.59 6.15
CA VAL A 714 0.25 -8.09 5.48
C VAL A 714 1.29 -9.16 5.19
N HIS A 715 1.22 -10.29 5.89
CA HIS A 715 2.13 -11.44 5.74
C HIS A 715 1.42 -12.75 6.10
N THR A 716 1.82 -13.86 5.49
CA THR A 716 1.31 -15.21 5.80
C THR A 716 2.48 -16.17 6.06
N GLU A 717 2.52 -16.80 7.24
CA GLU A 717 3.46 -17.87 7.58
C GLU A 717 2.75 -19.23 7.33
N PRO A 718 3.10 -19.95 6.25
CA PRO A 718 2.31 -21.09 5.76
C PRO A 718 2.61 -22.41 6.46
N ASN A 719 3.52 -22.43 7.45
CA ASN A 719 3.92 -23.65 8.16
C ASN A 719 3.25 -23.77 9.53
N ASP A 720 2.99 -22.64 10.20
CA ASP A 720 2.17 -22.57 11.42
C ASP A 720 0.70 -22.20 11.13
N GLU A 721 0.36 -21.95 9.85
CA GLU A 721 -0.97 -21.54 9.36
C GLU A 721 -1.49 -20.24 10.02
N LEU A 722 -0.60 -19.25 10.12
CA LEU A 722 -0.84 -17.95 10.74
C LEU A 722 -0.62 -16.80 9.74
N VAL A 723 -1.29 -15.68 9.99
CA VAL A 723 -1.12 -14.41 9.26
C VAL A 723 -0.74 -13.29 10.23
N LEU A 724 -0.08 -12.25 9.72
CA LEU A 724 0.11 -10.98 10.42
C LEU A 724 -1.02 -10.03 9.97
N GLU A 725 -1.88 -9.65 10.91
CA GLU A 725 -2.93 -8.65 10.73
C GLU A 725 -2.42 -7.32 11.28
N GLU A 726 -2.53 -6.26 10.48
CA GLU A 726 -2.34 -4.87 10.90
C GLU A 726 -3.73 -4.24 11.00
N GLY A 727 -4.02 -3.53 12.09
CA GLY A 727 -5.35 -2.99 12.36
C GLY A 727 -5.35 -1.55 12.86
N THR A 728 -6.25 -0.74 12.29
CA THR A 728 -6.61 0.58 12.85
C THR A 728 -7.84 0.44 13.76
N GLY A 729 -7.94 1.25 14.81
CA GLY A 729 -9.02 1.19 15.79
C GLY A 729 -9.78 2.50 15.99
N TYR A 730 -10.57 2.57 17.06
CA TYR A 730 -11.34 3.77 17.40
C TYR A 730 -10.44 5.01 17.53
N VAL A 731 -11.01 6.17 17.18
CA VAL A 731 -10.33 7.46 17.22
C VAL A 731 -10.07 7.86 18.67
N ASP A 732 -8.80 7.94 19.06
CA ASP A 732 -8.37 8.48 20.35
C ASP A 732 -8.17 10.01 20.25
N MET A 733 -7.94 10.68 21.38
CA MET A 733 -7.78 12.15 21.42
C MET A 733 -6.41 12.53 21.98
N VAL A 734 -5.61 13.24 21.18
CA VAL A 734 -4.37 13.88 21.63
C VAL A 734 -4.66 15.21 22.32
N ILE A 735 -3.90 15.53 23.35
CA ILE A 735 -3.89 16.82 24.05
C ILE A 735 -2.44 17.33 24.03
N VAL A 736 -2.22 18.48 23.40
CA VAL A 736 -0.88 19.03 23.13
C VAL A 736 -0.72 20.39 23.81
N ALA A 737 0.38 20.58 24.52
CA ALA A 737 0.82 21.89 24.97
C ALA A 737 1.60 22.61 23.86
N TYR A 738 1.10 23.76 23.41
CA TYR A 738 1.75 24.58 22.39
C TYR A 738 1.89 26.01 22.90
N LYS A 739 2.84 26.74 22.31
CA LYS A 739 3.18 28.10 22.72
C LYS A 739 3.01 29.05 21.54
N VAL A 740 2.46 30.23 21.80
CA VAL A 740 2.19 31.26 20.79
C VAL A 740 3.24 32.39 20.85
N PRO A 741 3.40 33.21 19.80
CA PRO A 741 4.45 34.24 19.73
C PRO A 741 4.46 35.27 20.87
N ASP A 742 3.33 35.51 21.55
CA ASP A 742 3.27 36.37 22.74
C ASP A 742 3.87 35.75 24.03
N GLY A 743 4.27 34.48 23.96
CA GLY A 743 4.96 33.75 25.02
C GLY A 743 4.06 32.92 25.95
N ARG A 744 2.73 32.96 25.79
CA ARG A 744 1.79 32.10 26.54
C ARG A 744 1.78 30.66 26.02
N VAL A 745 1.64 29.70 26.93
CA VAL A 745 1.38 28.28 26.60
C VAL A 745 -0.12 27.98 26.74
N PHE A 746 -0.63 27.07 25.90
CA PHE A 746 -2.03 26.62 25.85
C PHE A 746 -2.09 25.11 25.63
N LEU A 747 -3.19 24.48 26.05
CA LEU A 747 -3.58 23.15 25.62
C LEU A 747 -4.58 23.24 24.47
N ALA A 748 -4.35 22.48 23.41
CA ALA A 748 -5.32 22.15 22.37
C ALA A 748 -5.53 20.63 22.30
N ALA A 749 -6.63 20.19 21.68
CA ALA A 749 -6.90 18.77 21.46
C ALA A 749 -7.27 18.47 20.00
N GLY A 750 -6.95 17.26 19.54
CA GLY A 750 -7.25 16.77 18.20
C GLY A 750 -7.49 15.26 18.19
N PRO A 751 -8.11 14.71 17.14
CA PRO A 751 -8.20 13.28 16.93
C PRO A 751 -6.87 12.69 16.49
N VAL A 752 -6.54 11.48 16.95
CA VAL A 752 -5.43 10.66 16.46
C VAL A 752 -5.91 9.24 16.18
N MET A 753 -5.26 8.56 15.24
CA MET A 753 -5.55 7.16 14.97
C MET A 753 -5.00 6.25 16.08
N SER A 754 -5.60 5.07 16.22
CA SER A 754 -5.04 3.98 17.03
C SER A 754 -4.65 2.81 16.12
N TYR A 755 -3.56 2.12 16.46
CA TYR A 755 -2.91 1.08 15.66
C TYR A 755 -2.63 -0.18 16.50
N TYR A 756 -2.71 -1.34 15.85
CA TYR A 756 -2.64 -2.68 16.41
C TYR A 756 -1.89 -3.62 15.45
N GLU A 757 -1.03 -4.49 15.98
CA GLU A 757 -0.19 -5.42 15.21
C GLU A 757 -0.29 -6.81 15.87
N PHE A 758 -0.85 -7.82 15.19
CA PHE A 758 -1.15 -9.10 15.83
C PHE A 758 -1.20 -10.30 14.87
N LYS A 759 -1.21 -11.51 15.43
CA LYS A 759 -1.22 -12.76 14.66
C LYS A 759 -2.57 -13.45 14.75
N GLN A 760 -3.10 -13.86 13.60
CA GLN A 760 -4.41 -14.49 13.45
C GLN A 760 -4.28 -15.84 12.69
N PRO A 761 -5.16 -16.84 12.89
CA PRO A 761 -5.16 -18.05 12.08
C PRO A 761 -5.52 -17.78 10.62
N MET A 762 -4.80 -18.40 9.68
CA MET A 762 -5.04 -18.26 8.23
C MET A 762 -6.45 -18.73 7.81
N SER A 763 -7.07 -19.63 8.57
CA SER A 763 -8.46 -20.08 8.39
C SER A 763 -9.51 -19.14 8.97
N ASP A 764 -9.10 -18.07 9.64
CA ASP A 764 -9.98 -17.03 10.22
C ASP A 764 -9.43 -15.62 9.98
N ARG A 765 -8.83 -15.39 8.80
CA ARG A 765 -8.48 -14.04 8.28
C ARG A 765 -9.62 -13.06 8.55
N LEU A 766 -9.27 -11.85 8.97
CA LEU A 766 -10.27 -10.87 9.36
C LEU A 766 -10.88 -10.13 8.17
N THR A 767 -12.09 -9.63 8.40
CA THR A 767 -12.74 -8.57 7.63
C THR A 767 -13.05 -7.45 8.61
N ASP A 768 -13.31 -6.23 8.15
CA ASP A 768 -13.57 -5.08 9.03
C ASP A 768 -14.73 -5.34 10.00
N GLU A 769 -15.75 -6.11 9.59
CA GLU A 769 -16.86 -6.52 10.44
C GLU A 769 -16.41 -7.43 11.59
N LYS A 770 -15.61 -8.47 11.30
CA LYS A 770 -15.01 -9.34 12.34
C LYS A 770 -14.03 -8.58 13.24
N TRP A 771 -13.26 -7.65 12.67
CA TRP A 771 -12.30 -6.85 13.41
C TRP A 771 -12.98 -5.92 14.41
N ARG A 772 -14.10 -5.29 14.02
CA ARG A 772 -14.93 -4.51 14.95
C ARG A 772 -15.56 -5.39 16.03
N GLU A 773 -16.03 -6.60 15.71
CA GLU A 773 -16.47 -7.57 16.74
C GLU A 773 -15.33 -7.90 17.73
N MET A 774 -14.11 -8.11 17.24
CA MET A 774 -12.93 -8.35 18.09
C MET A 774 -12.57 -7.13 18.95
N LEU A 775 -12.56 -5.91 18.38
CA LEU A 775 -12.35 -4.64 19.09
C LEU A 775 -13.41 -4.39 20.18
N GLU A 776 -14.65 -4.84 19.98
CA GLU A 776 -15.72 -4.72 20.96
C GLU A 776 -15.59 -5.71 22.13
N GLU A 777 -15.24 -6.98 21.87
CA GLU A 777 -15.26 -8.05 22.88
C GLU A 777 -13.91 -8.24 23.60
N ASN A 778 -12.80 -8.29 22.86
CA ASN A 778 -11.46 -8.56 23.36
C ASN A 778 -10.39 -8.06 22.36
N PRO A 779 -10.10 -6.74 22.33
CA PRO A 779 -9.08 -6.20 21.43
C PRO A 779 -7.68 -6.77 21.73
N PRO A 780 -6.79 -6.87 20.72
CA PRO A 780 -5.37 -7.11 20.94
C PRO A 780 -4.72 -6.06 21.84
N GLU A 781 -3.56 -6.37 22.42
CA GLU A 781 -2.75 -5.38 23.11
C GLU A 781 -2.21 -4.35 22.09
N LYS A 782 -2.24 -3.05 22.44
CA LYS A 782 -1.61 -2.02 21.59
C LYS A 782 -0.08 -2.19 21.59
N PRO A 783 0.63 -1.82 20.50
CA PRO A 783 2.07 -2.04 20.40
C PRO A 783 2.88 -1.39 21.51
N GLU A 784 4.04 -1.96 21.81
CA GLU A 784 4.78 -1.74 23.05
C GLU A 784 5.18 -0.27 23.28
N TRP A 785 5.52 0.44 22.20
CA TRP A 785 5.92 1.85 22.22
C TRP A 785 4.76 2.81 22.52
N SER A 786 3.51 2.41 22.29
CA SER A 786 2.33 3.24 22.61
C SER A 786 2.24 3.62 24.09
N SER A 787 2.87 2.80 24.96
CA SER A 787 2.98 3.04 26.40
C SER A 787 3.79 4.29 26.79
N THR A 788 4.53 4.92 25.87
CA THR A 788 5.26 6.18 26.16
C THR A 788 4.31 7.40 26.16
N TYR A 789 3.24 7.39 25.37
CA TYR A 789 2.35 8.56 25.20
C TYR A 789 0.85 8.33 25.45
N ILE A 790 0.34 7.08 25.43
CA ILE A 790 -1.08 6.76 25.76
C ILE A 790 -1.28 6.61 27.26
N SER A 791 -2.46 7.00 27.78
CA SER A 791 -2.90 6.76 29.16
C SER A 791 -4.30 6.15 29.27
#